data_AF-A0A6C2UNP6-F1
#
_entry.id   AF-A0A6C2UNP6-F1
#
_cell.length_a   1.000
_cell.length_b   1.000
_cell.length_c   1.000
_cell.angle_alpha   90.00
_cell.angle_beta   90.00
_cell.angle_gamma   90.00
#
_symmetry.space_group_name_H-M   'P 1'
#
loop_
_entity.id
_entity.type
_entity.pdbx_description
1 polymer ?
#
loop_
_entity_poly.entity_id
_entity_poly.type
_entity_poly.pdbx_seq_one_letter_code
_entity_poly.pdbx_strand_id
1 'polypeptide(L)'
;MTLITSAVLLLASPLFAENAGLQVYPAVPGLPPSEQYSFKVRTVGSTNWLDSFAFITRCQQGGSTNHYFEHLEDWSQTYINFEMSNAVPVEIEISKVGGAPITNAVVHPQRKASSCEVIGGKAYVVIDDPALFTVDIDGQMDDQDTGKGYVGPPIHTLTVFANPFLQNKPSINDPNVFLVQPGVVPADTGPWDTLYFLPGVHDIGLDFHVHANKNYYIPGDAIVHGTLNNQKVWNDGHDILIFGHGTLSGERYPHPDDDSPPAPDEDDWKYKPIDIVGAKNTTVEGITITDSAMHSLMLINGYAPETPTDIRWTKIVTWRGNGDGINPFGNGLIEDCFIRTQDDSTYVNGRGIRRVVYWNDANGSAFVLSPVGGISNPNLVVEDCDVVYARASWNNWSGGRLFNMRGEGSGTGGSNVVFRNIRVEDPRPTLQHFMIAMQGVEPWSDPEERQRGPGDLDGVLFQNIEIVAPSVLGEPDVLWGSSNAWIRNLTFDNVTIGGQPLVSADHFQSNEYVTNLHFVNAVAMEPYFWNHSGDGLWRTATNWAGSAGTNAIPVPRSTDAVKHTVIGGNLLVDSTAYAFDLDVSNNSTATVTVASGGHLMVDNRIDVGNADSAGIGMLVVNGGAVDAGNTLTFGRFGSRLGLGELNSGSITVEGVSSLGGNNATASGELTISGGTFSNTNDLFNVGLTGDGTLNMNGGVLHLHIDDGIWNPLRIGKGAGNGIVNLTDGTIMTRGIQMDWGDTDPGASTINLFGGTLQVEGGFASAVRMGDTAQMNFGEGRFLWKGNRVADFASLVSGGFIAWANGQDGMLTENWEESWTNGTSILFADYNDVSNGYTTVWATKTSAYASWSNQYGLVEGSDGDDDQDLLSNLYEYGLGGDPTNPLHQGHLPTFGNEGVDFDYIHAVRSDPNSGLDYYLELNENLLSNGWIRGGYSVIGTNVVAGDFDFVSNRIATVGTTNQFIRLIIEENSIAQ
;
A
#
# COMPACT_ATOMS: atom_id res chain seq x y z
N MET A 1 -63.33 -6.87 -13.78
CA MET A 1 -63.21 -8.21 -13.15
C MET A 1 -61.85 -8.74 -13.57
N THR A 2 -60.85 -8.43 -12.75
CA THR A 2 -59.43 -8.47 -13.09
C THR A 2 -58.88 -9.84 -12.74
N LEU A 3 -58.31 -10.54 -13.72
CA LEU A 3 -57.60 -11.80 -13.50
C LEU A 3 -56.19 -11.51 -12.96
N ILE A 4 -55.89 -12.15 -11.84
CA ILE A 4 -54.57 -12.20 -11.20
C ILE A 4 -53.77 -13.32 -11.89
N THR A 5 -52.63 -12.96 -12.48
CA THR A 5 -51.55 -13.90 -12.79
C THR A 5 -50.32 -13.48 -11.99
N SER A 6 -50.03 -14.25 -10.94
CA SER A 6 -48.80 -14.16 -10.16
C SER A 6 -47.62 -14.61 -11.02
N ALA A 7 -46.71 -13.69 -11.34
CA ALA A 7 -45.37 -14.00 -11.79
C ALA A 7 -44.45 -14.03 -10.56
N VAL A 8 -43.93 -15.21 -10.23
CA VAL A 8 -42.86 -15.39 -9.25
C VAL A 8 -41.59 -14.85 -9.89
N LEU A 9 -41.12 -13.69 -9.43
CA LEU A 9 -39.83 -13.13 -9.80
C LEU A 9 -38.77 -13.90 -9.00
N LEU A 10 -38.06 -14.84 -9.63
CA LEU A 10 -36.80 -15.36 -9.09
C LEU A 10 -35.80 -14.20 -9.06
N LEU A 11 -35.52 -13.67 -7.89
CA LEU A 11 -34.34 -12.84 -7.63
C LEU A 11 -33.12 -13.73 -7.79
N ALA A 12 -32.51 -13.72 -8.97
CA ALA A 12 -31.15 -14.22 -9.13
C ALA A 12 -30.21 -13.19 -8.48
N SER A 13 -29.79 -13.47 -7.26
CA SER A 13 -28.65 -12.78 -6.64
C SER A 13 -27.46 -12.85 -7.59
N PRO A 14 -26.66 -11.77 -7.77
CA PRO A 14 -25.38 -11.91 -8.44
C PRO A 14 -24.59 -12.94 -7.64
N LEU A 15 -24.21 -14.07 -8.25
CA LEU A 15 -23.22 -14.96 -7.68
C LEU A 15 -21.94 -14.13 -7.56
N PHE A 16 -21.65 -13.59 -6.37
CA PHE A 16 -20.28 -13.34 -6.01
C PHE A 16 -19.53 -14.66 -6.25
N ALA A 17 -18.39 -14.62 -6.93
CA ALA A 17 -17.53 -15.78 -6.99
C ALA A 17 -17.14 -16.11 -5.55
N GLU A 18 -17.78 -17.15 -5.00
CA GLU A 18 -17.56 -17.61 -3.62
C GLU A 18 -16.05 -17.77 -3.39
N ASN A 19 -15.53 -17.13 -2.33
CA ASN A 19 -14.12 -17.15 -1.96
C ASN A 19 -13.13 -16.53 -2.97
N ALA A 20 -13.54 -15.53 -3.76
CA ALA A 20 -12.61 -14.76 -4.60
C ALA A 20 -11.47 -14.13 -3.76
N GLY A 21 -10.22 -14.26 -4.20
CA GLY A 21 -9.06 -13.78 -3.45
C GLY A 21 -8.61 -14.68 -2.29
N LEU A 22 -9.13 -15.91 -2.21
CA LEU A 22 -8.74 -16.93 -1.23
C LEU A 22 -8.48 -18.27 -1.95
N GLN A 23 -7.34 -18.90 -1.68
CA GLN A 23 -6.99 -20.23 -2.19
C GLN A 23 -6.53 -21.15 -1.06
N VAL A 24 -7.20 -22.29 -0.91
CA VAL A 24 -6.75 -23.38 -0.03
C VAL A 24 -6.03 -24.47 -0.81
N TYR A 25 -5.10 -25.13 -0.15
CA TYR A 25 -4.45 -26.33 -0.66
C TYR A 25 -5.30 -27.57 -0.35
N PRO A 26 -5.41 -28.54 -1.27
CA PRO A 26 -6.00 -29.84 -0.98
C PRO A 26 -5.27 -30.59 0.14
N ALA A 27 -5.89 -31.66 0.64
CA ALA A 27 -5.23 -32.55 1.59
C ALA A 27 -3.97 -33.19 0.96
N VAL A 28 -2.91 -33.30 1.75
CA VAL A 28 -1.64 -33.91 1.33
C VAL A 28 -1.84 -35.43 1.14
N PRO A 29 -1.70 -35.97 -0.08
CA PRO A 29 -1.81 -37.40 -0.31
C PRO A 29 -0.79 -38.21 0.52
N GLY A 30 -1.28 -39.16 1.31
CA GLY A 30 -0.44 -40.03 2.14
C GLY A 30 -0.12 -39.49 3.53
N LEU A 31 -0.69 -38.34 3.93
CA LEU A 31 -0.50 -37.74 5.25
C LEU A 31 -1.86 -37.51 5.95
N PRO A 32 -2.07 -38.00 7.19
CA PRO A 32 -3.29 -37.69 7.94
C PRO A 32 -3.28 -36.24 8.45
N PRO A 33 -4.45 -35.58 8.57
CA PRO A 33 -4.54 -34.27 9.20
C PRO A 33 -4.33 -34.35 10.72
N SER A 34 -4.08 -33.21 11.35
CA SER A 34 -4.00 -33.05 12.81
C SER A 34 -5.22 -33.66 13.52
N GLU A 35 -4.97 -34.37 14.61
CA GLU A 35 -5.97 -34.89 15.55
C GLU A 35 -6.32 -33.88 16.66
N GLN A 36 -5.69 -32.70 16.68
CA GLN A 36 -5.93 -31.69 17.71
C GLN A 36 -6.98 -30.68 17.26
N TYR A 37 -6.76 -30.05 16.10
CA TYR A 37 -7.62 -29.00 15.56
C TYR A 37 -7.93 -29.19 14.07
N SER A 38 -9.11 -28.74 13.68
CA SER A 38 -9.56 -28.66 12.28
C SER A 38 -9.96 -27.23 11.93
N PHE A 39 -9.75 -26.86 10.67
CA PHE A 39 -9.93 -25.49 10.19
C PHE A 39 -10.83 -25.44 8.98
N LYS A 40 -11.64 -24.40 8.93
CA LYS A 40 -12.30 -23.97 7.70
C LYS A 40 -12.02 -22.50 7.47
N VAL A 41 -11.92 -22.10 6.22
CA VAL A 41 -11.71 -20.71 5.83
C VAL A 41 -12.71 -20.30 4.78
N ARG A 42 -13.08 -19.02 4.78
CA ARG A 42 -13.88 -18.41 3.73
C ARG A 42 -13.61 -16.92 3.66
N THR A 43 -13.92 -16.28 2.56
CA THR A 43 -13.98 -14.82 2.56
C THR A 43 -15.19 -14.33 3.36
N VAL A 44 -15.07 -13.20 4.04
CA VAL A 44 -16.19 -12.64 4.80
C VAL A 44 -17.36 -12.38 3.86
N GLY A 45 -18.55 -12.88 4.23
CA GLY A 45 -19.76 -12.82 3.40
C GLY A 45 -19.98 -14.02 2.47
N SER A 46 -18.98 -14.89 2.28
CA SER A 46 -19.15 -16.17 1.59
C SER A 46 -20.05 -17.12 2.39
N THR A 47 -20.86 -17.92 1.70
CA THR A 47 -21.63 -19.01 2.35
C THR A 47 -20.89 -20.35 2.31
N ASN A 48 -19.84 -20.45 1.50
CA ASN A 48 -19.11 -21.67 1.24
C ASN A 48 -17.80 -21.74 2.05
N TRP A 49 -17.80 -22.55 3.11
CA TRP A 49 -16.59 -22.87 3.85
C TRP A 49 -15.68 -23.83 3.08
N LEU A 50 -14.40 -23.49 3.00
CA LEU A 50 -13.34 -24.33 2.44
C LEU A 50 -12.60 -25.03 3.57
N ASP A 51 -12.48 -26.35 3.51
CA ASP A 51 -11.67 -27.10 4.47
C ASP A 51 -10.19 -26.82 4.20
N SER A 52 -9.45 -26.41 5.24
CA SER A 52 -7.99 -26.21 5.16
C SER A 52 -7.29 -27.39 5.82
N PHE A 53 -6.32 -27.99 5.12
CA PHE A 53 -5.60 -29.16 5.64
C PHE A 53 -4.73 -28.79 6.84
N ALA A 54 -5.03 -29.39 7.98
CA ALA A 54 -4.32 -29.17 9.23
C ALA A 54 -3.07 -30.06 9.31
N PHE A 55 -1.89 -29.47 9.13
CA PHE A 55 -0.62 -30.12 9.42
C PHE A 55 -0.38 -30.19 10.93
N ILE A 56 0.49 -31.11 11.37
CA ILE A 56 0.90 -31.20 12.77
C ILE A 56 2.38 -31.59 12.86
N THR A 57 3.13 -30.89 13.71
CA THR A 57 4.45 -31.30 14.18
C THR A 57 4.41 -31.50 15.70
N ARG A 58 5.22 -32.42 16.22
CA ARG A 58 5.26 -32.76 17.65
C ARG A 58 6.68 -32.84 18.15
N CYS A 59 6.87 -32.41 19.39
CA CYS A 59 8.05 -32.80 20.14
C CYS A 59 7.98 -34.31 20.41
N GLN A 60 9.03 -35.04 20.05
CA GLN A 60 9.05 -36.49 20.23
C GLN A 60 9.47 -36.85 21.66
N GLN A 61 9.07 -38.04 22.12
CA GLN A 61 9.54 -38.58 23.40
C GLN A 61 11.05 -38.83 23.33
N GLY A 62 11.79 -38.44 24.37
CA GLY A 62 13.21 -38.73 24.40
C GLY A 62 14.04 -38.00 25.45
N GLY A 63 13.60 -36.86 25.97
CA GLY A 63 14.49 -36.02 26.79
C GLY A 63 15.85 -35.86 26.09
N SER A 64 16.95 -36.26 26.74
CA SER A 64 18.32 -36.17 26.19
C SER A 64 18.64 -37.06 24.97
N THR A 65 17.72 -37.87 24.46
CA THR A 65 17.93 -38.59 23.19
C THR A 65 17.32 -37.81 22.03
N ASN A 66 18.14 -37.46 21.05
CA ASN A 66 17.82 -36.66 19.88
C ASN A 66 17.65 -35.15 20.14
N HIS A 67 18.29 -34.63 21.19
CA HIS A 67 18.27 -33.21 21.62
C HIS A 67 16.86 -32.60 21.83
N TYR A 68 15.82 -33.40 22.06
CA TYR A 68 14.51 -32.86 22.45
C TYR A 68 14.50 -32.37 23.90
N PHE A 69 13.57 -31.46 24.21
CA PHE A 69 13.38 -31.00 25.58
C PHE A 69 12.30 -31.82 26.29
N GLU A 70 12.66 -32.46 27.41
CA GLU A 70 11.75 -33.34 28.18
C GLU A 70 10.47 -32.62 28.60
N HIS A 71 10.52 -31.33 28.95
CA HIS A 71 9.33 -30.58 29.35
C HIS A 71 8.35 -30.28 28.20
N LEU A 72 8.81 -30.45 26.95
CA LEU A 72 8.00 -30.30 25.74
C LEU A 72 7.48 -31.64 25.21
N GLU A 73 7.80 -32.77 25.85
CA GLU A 73 7.39 -34.09 25.37
C GLU A 73 5.88 -34.14 25.09
N ASP A 74 5.53 -34.70 23.93
CA ASP A 74 4.16 -34.80 23.40
C ASP A 74 3.47 -33.44 23.13
N TRP A 75 4.15 -32.30 23.27
CA TRP A 75 3.61 -31.03 22.80
C TRP A 75 3.46 -31.05 21.29
N SER A 76 2.47 -30.30 20.80
CA SER A 76 2.18 -30.24 19.37
C SER A 76 1.88 -28.83 18.90
N GLN A 77 2.20 -28.60 17.63
CA GLN A 77 1.84 -27.42 16.89
C GLN A 77 1.06 -27.87 15.66
N THR A 78 -0.23 -27.56 15.65
CA THR A 78 -1.06 -27.67 14.44
C THR A 78 -0.86 -26.41 13.59
N TYR A 79 -0.80 -26.53 12.28
CA TYR A 79 -0.77 -25.34 11.41
C TYR A 79 -1.50 -25.56 10.10
N ILE A 80 -1.93 -24.47 9.48
CA ILE A 80 -2.53 -24.47 8.14
C ILE A 80 -1.79 -23.50 7.24
N ASN A 81 -1.76 -23.82 5.94
CA ASN A 81 -1.35 -22.89 4.88
C ASN A 81 -2.54 -22.62 3.96
N PHE A 82 -2.80 -21.36 3.69
CA PHE A 82 -3.64 -20.93 2.58
C PHE A 82 -3.08 -19.63 2.00
N GLU A 83 -3.59 -19.23 0.85
CA GLU A 83 -3.24 -17.97 0.21
C GLU A 83 -4.43 -17.02 0.23
N MET A 84 -4.15 -15.75 0.48
CA MET A 84 -5.14 -14.68 0.37
C MET A 84 -4.54 -13.45 -0.29
N SER A 85 -5.42 -12.66 -0.89
CA SER A 85 -5.10 -11.32 -1.38
C SER A 85 -5.08 -10.33 -0.21
N ASN A 86 -4.28 -9.26 -0.34
CA ASN A 86 -4.40 -8.10 0.54
C ASN A 86 -5.82 -7.53 0.46
N ALA A 87 -6.28 -6.95 1.56
CA ALA A 87 -7.58 -6.29 1.69
C ALA A 87 -8.78 -7.18 1.30
N VAL A 88 -8.64 -8.51 1.44
CA VAL A 88 -9.73 -9.49 1.25
C VAL A 88 -9.97 -10.16 2.59
N PRO A 89 -10.93 -9.70 3.41
CA PRO A 89 -11.16 -10.27 4.72
C PRO A 89 -11.49 -11.76 4.65
N VAL A 90 -10.75 -12.56 5.41
CA VAL A 90 -10.91 -14.02 5.53
C VAL A 90 -11.33 -14.35 6.96
N GLU A 91 -12.41 -15.11 7.08
CA GLU A 91 -12.88 -15.70 8.32
C GLU A 91 -12.36 -17.13 8.43
N ILE A 92 -11.79 -17.46 9.59
CA ILE A 92 -11.20 -18.76 9.92
C ILE A 92 -12.01 -19.36 11.08
N GLU A 93 -12.67 -20.48 10.83
CA GLU A 93 -13.31 -21.30 11.86
C GLU A 93 -12.32 -22.34 12.37
N ILE A 94 -12.20 -22.44 13.70
CA ILE A 94 -11.33 -23.38 14.41
C ILE A 94 -12.20 -24.26 15.31
N SER A 95 -11.98 -25.57 15.24
CA SER A 95 -12.66 -26.55 16.09
C SER A 95 -11.67 -27.57 16.65
N LYS A 96 -11.91 -28.06 17.87
CA LYS A 96 -11.20 -29.24 18.40
C LYS A 96 -11.73 -30.51 17.73
N VAL A 97 -10.84 -31.35 17.22
CA VAL A 97 -11.22 -32.60 16.50
C VAL A 97 -11.96 -33.57 17.42
N GLY A 98 -11.61 -33.60 18.71
CA GLY A 98 -12.31 -34.40 19.72
C GLY A 98 -13.74 -33.94 20.05
N GLY A 99 -14.21 -32.81 19.49
CA GLY A 99 -15.56 -32.28 19.68
C GLY A 99 -15.80 -31.54 21.00
N ALA A 100 -14.77 -31.38 21.84
CA ALA A 100 -14.84 -30.53 23.02
C ALA A 100 -15.03 -29.05 22.63
N PRO A 101 -15.88 -28.29 23.33
CA PRO A 101 -16.09 -26.88 23.02
C PRO A 101 -14.84 -26.06 23.34
N ILE A 102 -14.53 -25.10 22.46
CA ILE A 102 -13.64 -23.98 22.75
C ILE A 102 -14.41 -22.97 23.60
N THR A 103 -13.76 -22.45 24.64
CA THR A 103 -14.30 -21.52 25.63
C THR A 103 -13.57 -20.17 25.65
N ASN A 104 -12.30 -20.14 25.25
CA ASN A 104 -11.51 -18.93 25.07
C ASN A 104 -10.63 -19.03 23.81
N ALA A 105 -10.42 -17.90 23.13
CA ALA A 105 -9.54 -17.80 21.97
C ALA A 105 -8.91 -16.40 21.92
N VAL A 106 -7.58 -16.33 21.79
CA VAL A 106 -6.83 -15.06 21.71
C VAL A 106 -5.81 -15.15 20.57
N VAL A 107 -5.77 -14.15 19.69
CA VAL A 107 -4.81 -14.09 18.58
C VAL A 107 -3.52 -13.43 19.04
N HIS A 108 -2.37 -13.98 18.62
CA HIS A 108 -1.05 -13.38 18.79
C HIS A 108 -0.24 -13.40 17.50
N PRO A 109 0.32 -12.27 17.02
CA PRO A 109 0.17 -10.93 17.59
C PRO A 109 -1.25 -10.39 17.44
N GLN A 110 -1.80 -9.75 18.47
CA GLN A 110 -3.22 -9.32 18.48
C GLN A 110 -3.58 -8.45 17.26
N ARG A 111 -2.68 -7.57 16.85
CA ARG A 111 -2.85 -6.65 15.71
C ARG A 111 -3.01 -7.33 14.35
N LYS A 112 -2.76 -8.65 14.25
CA LYS A 112 -2.87 -9.41 12.99
C LYS A 112 -4.29 -9.87 12.68
N ALA A 113 -5.24 -9.70 13.60
CA ALA A 113 -6.64 -10.02 13.38
C ALA A 113 -7.54 -8.81 13.70
N SER A 114 -8.58 -8.63 12.89
CA SER A 114 -9.61 -7.61 13.12
C SER A 114 -10.67 -8.08 14.11
N SER A 115 -10.83 -9.41 14.28
CA SER A 115 -11.64 -9.98 15.36
C SER A 115 -11.25 -11.42 15.71
N CYS A 116 -11.53 -11.81 16.95
CA CYS A 116 -11.46 -13.20 17.43
C CYS A 116 -12.60 -13.45 18.41
N GLU A 117 -13.51 -14.37 18.09
CA GLU A 117 -14.71 -14.64 18.88
C GLU A 117 -14.93 -16.15 19.07
N VAL A 118 -15.52 -16.53 20.20
CA VAL A 118 -15.96 -17.90 20.47
C VAL A 118 -17.47 -18.00 20.33
N ILE A 119 -17.94 -18.74 19.33
CA ILE A 119 -19.37 -18.90 19.01
C ILE A 119 -19.70 -20.39 18.94
N GLY A 120 -20.67 -20.85 19.73
CA GLY A 120 -21.16 -22.23 19.66
C GLY A 120 -20.11 -23.31 19.95
N GLY A 121 -19.06 -22.98 20.73
CA GLY A 121 -17.96 -23.90 21.06
C GLY A 121 -16.85 -23.98 20.02
N LYS A 122 -16.78 -23.01 19.09
CA LYS A 122 -15.72 -22.87 18.09
C LYS A 122 -15.13 -21.46 18.14
N ALA A 123 -13.88 -21.31 17.73
CA ALA A 123 -13.28 -19.98 17.56
C ALA A 123 -13.41 -19.51 16.11
N TYR A 124 -13.68 -18.23 15.92
CA TYR A 124 -13.77 -17.53 14.65
C TYR A 124 -12.79 -16.38 14.67
N VAL A 125 -11.85 -16.35 13.73
CA VAL A 125 -10.86 -15.29 13.58
C VAL A 125 -11.06 -14.61 12.24
N VAL A 126 -11.06 -13.29 12.20
CA VAL A 126 -11.07 -12.52 10.94
C VAL A 126 -9.74 -11.79 10.78
N ILE A 127 -9.16 -11.92 9.60
CA ILE A 127 -7.95 -11.22 9.17
C ILE A 127 -8.21 -10.50 7.85
N ASP A 128 -7.61 -9.34 7.65
CA ASP A 128 -7.87 -8.49 6.47
C ASP A 128 -6.79 -8.65 5.38
N ASP A 129 -5.58 -9.07 5.78
CA ASP A 129 -4.40 -9.21 4.95
C ASP A 129 -3.65 -10.52 5.25
N PRO A 130 -2.78 -10.99 4.33
CA PRO A 130 -1.80 -12.02 4.62
C PRO A 130 -1.09 -11.78 5.96
N ALA A 131 -1.10 -12.80 6.81
CA ALA A 131 -0.59 -12.72 8.17
C ALA A 131 -0.09 -14.07 8.67
N LEU A 132 0.92 -14.03 9.54
CA LEU A 132 1.44 -15.17 10.28
C LEU A 132 1.15 -14.93 11.76
N PHE A 133 0.33 -15.79 12.37
CA PHE A 133 -0.11 -15.60 13.76
C PHE A 133 -0.56 -16.92 14.38
N THR A 134 -0.53 -16.97 15.70
CA THR A 134 -1.06 -18.08 16.50
C THR A 134 -2.38 -17.68 17.17
N VAL A 135 -3.19 -18.69 17.53
CA VAL A 135 -4.39 -18.49 18.35
C VAL A 135 -4.23 -19.35 19.59
N ASP A 136 -4.15 -18.72 20.76
CA ASP A 136 -4.19 -19.44 22.03
C ASP A 136 -5.62 -19.91 22.30
N ILE A 137 -5.79 -21.22 22.36
CA ILE A 137 -7.10 -21.85 22.56
C ILE A 137 -7.20 -22.32 24.00
N ASP A 138 -8.21 -21.83 24.71
CA ASP A 138 -8.51 -22.16 26.10
C ASP A 138 -7.36 -21.89 27.08
N GLY A 139 -6.58 -20.83 26.84
CA GLY A 139 -5.55 -20.38 27.78
C GLY A 139 -4.34 -21.32 27.83
N GLN A 140 -4.06 -22.06 26.75
CA GLN A 140 -3.00 -23.06 26.78
C GLN A 140 -1.63 -22.46 27.03
N MET A 141 -1.36 -21.29 26.47
CA MET A 141 -0.15 -20.53 26.70
C MET A 141 -0.37 -19.30 27.60
N ASP A 142 -1.51 -18.62 27.48
CA ASP A 142 -1.75 -17.37 28.22
C ASP A 142 -2.05 -17.59 29.70
N ASP A 143 -2.87 -18.60 30.01
CA ASP A 143 -3.30 -18.89 31.37
C ASP A 143 -2.31 -19.79 32.13
N GLN A 144 -1.29 -20.30 31.45
CA GLN A 144 -0.32 -21.24 32.01
C GLN A 144 1.10 -20.66 32.02
N ASP A 145 1.79 -20.80 33.15
CA ASP A 145 3.23 -20.62 33.19
C ASP A 145 3.91 -21.90 32.70
N THR A 146 4.11 -21.99 31.38
CA THR A 146 4.67 -23.15 30.71
C THR A 146 6.20 -23.18 30.72
N GLY A 147 6.84 -22.22 31.38
CA GLY A 147 8.29 -22.14 31.52
C GLY A 147 8.85 -23.06 32.62
N LYS A 148 9.88 -22.57 33.31
CA LYS A 148 10.65 -23.34 34.29
C LYS A 148 9.76 -23.99 35.36
N GLY A 149 9.76 -25.32 35.37
CA GLY A 149 9.06 -26.13 36.37
C GLY A 149 7.61 -26.46 36.02
N TYR A 150 7.18 -26.24 34.77
CA TYR A 150 5.89 -26.70 34.29
C TYR A 150 5.76 -28.23 34.44
N VAL A 151 4.66 -28.66 35.06
CA VAL A 151 4.31 -30.08 35.30
C VAL A 151 2.87 -30.41 34.86
N GLY A 152 2.29 -29.53 34.05
CA GLY A 152 0.95 -29.71 33.50
C GLY A 152 0.91 -30.73 32.35
N PRO A 153 -0.27 -30.97 31.77
CA PRO A 153 -0.39 -31.83 30.59
C PRO A 153 0.36 -31.25 29.38
N PRO A 154 0.67 -32.08 28.36
CA PRO A 154 1.22 -31.58 27.10
C PRO A 154 0.38 -30.47 26.49
N ILE A 155 1.05 -29.49 25.89
CA ILE A 155 0.41 -28.32 25.28
C ILE A 155 0.24 -28.56 23.77
N HIS A 156 -0.95 -28.27 23.26
CA HIS A 156 -1.37 -28.44 21.88
C HIS A 156 -1.84 -27.10 21.31
N THR A 157 -0.96 -26.50 20.53
CA THR A 157 -1.09 -25.14 19.98
C THR A 157 -1.50 -25.16 18.53
N LEU A 158 -1.90 -24.00 17.99
CA LEU A 158 -2.19 -23.84 16.58
C LEU A 158 -1.65 -22.53 16.01
N THR A 159 -1.33 -22.51 14.72
CA THR A 159 -0.81 -21.33 14.01
C THR A 159 -1.40 -21.28 12.61
N VAL A 160 -1.78 -20.09 12.18
CA VAL A 160 -2.34 -19.83 10.86
C VAL A 160 -1.27 -19.15 10.00
N PHE A 161 -0.95 -19.77 8.88
CA PHE A 161 -0.11 -19.18 7.85
C PHE A 161 -1.00 -18.77 6.68
N ALA A 162 -1.52 -17.54 6.76
CA ALA A 162 -2.27 -16.89 5.70
C ALA A 162 -1.28 -16.16 4.80
N ASN A 163 -0.84 -16.83 3.73
CA ASN A 163 0.25 -16.35 2.89
C ASN A 163 -0.28 -15.43 1.78
N PRO A 164 0.57 -14.55 1.21
CA PRO A 164 0.24 -13.89 -0.05
C PRO A 164 0.25 -14.90 -1.19
N PHE A 165 -0.46 -14.56 -2.28
CA PHE A 165 -0.34 -15.29 -3.53
C PHE A 165 1.09 -15.24 -4.07
N LEU A 166 1.63 -16.41 -4.44
CA LEU A 166 2.93 -16.48 -5.11
C LEU A 166 2.82 -16.02 -6.56
N GLN A 167 3.62 -15.03 -6.96
CA GLN A 167 3.51 -14.39 -8.28
C GLN A 167 3.89 -15.31 -9.47
N ASN A 168 4.77 -16.30 -9.25
CA ASN A 168 5.36 -17.10 -10.33
C ASN A 168 5.35 -18.61 -10.02
N LYS A 169 4.19 -19.17 -9.69
CA LYS A 169 4.06 -20.63 -9.51
C LYS A 169 4.43 -21.36 -10.82
N PRO A 170 5.35 -22.34 -10.81
CA PRO A 170 5.74 -23.03 -12.02
C PRO A 170 4.57 -23.80 -12.64
N SER A 171 4.45 -23.75 -13.95
CA SER A 171 3.47 -24.57 -14.67
C SER A 171 3.97 -26.01 -14.77
N ILE A 172 3.11 -26.97 -14.44
CA ILE A 172 3.42 -28.40 -14.62
C ILE A 172 3.59 -28.81 -16.09
N ASN A 173 3.21 -27.94 -17.02
CA ASN A 173 3.34 -28.17 -18.47
C ASN A 173 4.59 -27.50 -19.07
N ASP A 174 5.40 -26.81 -18.26
CA ASP A 174 6.61 -26.16 -18.72
C ASP A 174 7.72 -27.21 -18.99
N PRO A 175 8.35 -27.22 -20.19
CA PRO A 175 9.40 -28.17 -20.52
C PRO A 175 10.66 -28.05 -19.66
N ASN A 176 10.88 -26.92 -18.98
CA ASN A 176 12.01 -26.70 -18.08
C ASN A 176 11.69 -27.07 -16.62
N VAL A 177 10.51 -27.63 -16.34
CA VAL A 177 10.11 -28.11 -15.01
C VAL A 177 10.23 -29.63 -14.93
N PHE A 178 10.95 -30.12 -13.92
CA PHE A 178 11.00 -31.55 -13.58
C PHE A 178 10.03 -31.87 -12.44
N LEU A 179 9.07 -32.75 -12.70
CA LEU A 179 8.05 -33.16 -11.73
C LEU A 179 8.55 -34.34 -10.88
N VAL A 180 8.78 -34.10 -9.60
CA VAL A 180 9.14 -35.13 -8.62
C VAL A 180 7.90 -35.84 -8.13
N GLN A 181 7.88 -37.17 -8.30
CA GLN A 181 6.80 -38.02 -7.83
C GLN A 181 7.01 -38.39 -6.34
N PRO A 182 5.93 -38.45 -5.53
CA PRO A 182 6.03 -38.96 -4.17
C PRO A 182 6.73 -40.32 -4.10
N GLY A 183 7.66 -40.47 -3.15
CA GLY A 183 8.46 -41.68 -2.96
C GLY A 183 9.63 -41.86 -3.94
N VAL A 184 9.91 -40.89 -4.82
CA VAL A 184 11.07 -40.90 -5.72
C VAL A 184 12.05 -39.81 -5.31
N VAL A 185 13.30 -40.19 -5.03
CA VAL A 185 14.41 -39.23 -4.89
C VAL A 185 14.80 -38.76 -6.29
N PRO A 186 14.66 -37.46 -6.62
CA PRO A 186 15.05 -36.95 -7.92
C PRO A 186 16.59 -36.92 -8.07
N ALA A 187 17.08 -36.86 -9.30
CA ALA A 187 18.47 -36.47 -9.53
C ALA A 187 18.64 -34.98 -9.15
N ASP A 188 19.78 -34.65 -8.53
CA ASP A 188 20.17 -33.28 -8.19
C ASP A 188 20.44 -32.41 -9.44
N THR A 189 20.81 -33.04 -10.56
CA THR A 189 21.15 -32.40 -11.83
C THR A 189 20.23 -32.83 -12.97
N GLY A 190 20.07 -31.94 -13.95
CA GLY A 190 19.33 -32.23 -15.18
C GLY A 190 19.13 -30.99 -16.05
N PRO A 191 18.51 -31.14 -17.24
CA PRO A 191 18.25 -30.04 -18.16
C PRO A 191 17.08 -29.14 -17.72
N TRP A 192 16.52 -29.36 -16.53
CA TRP A 192 15.44 -28.57 -15.94
C TRP A 192 15.97 -27.33 -15.24
N ASP A 193 15.21 -26.25 -15.22
CA ASP A 193 15.51 -25.05 -14.41
C ASP A 193 14.82 -25.11 -13.05
N THR A 194 13.67 -25.78 -12.98
CA THR A 194 12.88 -25.90 -11.75
C THR A 194 12.59 -27.36 -11.41
N LEU A 195 12.81 -27.73 -10.16
CA LEU A 195 12.40 -29.00 -9.58
C LEU A 195 11.09 -28.77 -8.80
N TYR A 196 10.00 -29.40 -9.23
CA TYR A 196 8.66 -29.26 -8.69
C TYR A 196 8.28 -30.54 -7.93
N PHE A 197 8.03 -30.45 -6.63
CA PHE A 197 7.48 -31.56 -5.85
C PHE A 197 5.96 -31.66 -6.03
N LEU A 198 5.46 -32.75 -6.62
CA LEU A 198 4.01 -32.94 -6.78
C LEU A 198 3.30 -33.09 -5.42
N PRO A 199 1.98 -32.91 -5.32
CA PRO A 199 1.26 -33.10 -4.06
C PRO A 199 1.54 -34.48 -3.42
N GLY A 200 1.89 -34.51 -2.14
CA GLY A 200 2.14 -35.74 -1.38
C GLY A 200 3.37 -35.70 -0.46
N VAL A 201 3.73 -36.87 0.06
CA VAL A 201 4.88 -37.07 0.95
C VAL A 201 6.12 -37.47 0.14
N HIS A 202 7.20 -36.70 0.27
CA HIS A 202 8.50 -36.93 -0.37
C HIS A 202 9.59 -37.14 0.66
N ASP A 203 10.64 -37.85 0.29
CA ASP A 203 11.83 -38.04 1.11
C ASP A 203 13.04 -37.93 0.16
N ILE A 204 13.82 -36.87 0.31
CA ILE A 204 15.01 -36.59 -0.50
C ILE A 204 16.31 -36.99 0.20
N GLY A 205 16.23 -37.48 1.45
CA GLY A 205 17.40 -37.79 2.26
C GLY A 205 18.08 -36.55 2.85
N LEU A 206 19.11 -36.81 3.64
CA LEU A 206 20.10 -35.79 3.99
C LEU A 206 20.98 -35.50 2.78
N ASP A 207 21.50 -34.27 2.72
CA ASP A 207 22.54 -33.85 1.80
C ASP A 207 22.10 -33.74 0.31
N PHE A 208 20.85 -33.32 0.07
CA PHE A 208 20.39 -33.09 -1.30
C PHE A 208 21.03 -31.83 -1.89
N HIS A 209 21.83 -32.01 -2.95
CA HIS A 209 22.59 -30.93 -3.57
C HIS A 209 21.68 -29.98 -4.37
N VAL A 210 21.62 -28.71 -3.96
CA VAL A 210 21.06 -27.60 -4.73
C VAL A 210 22.13 -26.83 -5.52
N HIS A 211 21.82 -26.48 -6.76
CA HIS A 211 22.78 -25.89 -7.70
C HIS A 211 22.44 -24.47 -8.08
N ALA A 212 23.46 -23.69 -8.46
CA ALA A 212 23.29 -22.33 -8.93
C ALA A 212 22.36 -22.23 -10.15
N ASN A 213 21.59 -21.15 -10.24
CA ASN A 213 20.60 -20.89 -11.30
C ASN A 213 19.46 -21.92 -11.36
N LYS A 214 19.09 -22.54 -10.22
CA LYS A 214 18.00 -23.51 -10.13
C LYS A 214 16.94 -23.09 -9.13
N ASN A 215 15.72 -23.54 -9.39
CA ASN A 215 14.58 -23.32 -8.52
C ASN A 215 14.05 -24.65 -7.94
N TYR A 216 13.58 -24.62 -6.70
CA TYR A 216 13.05 -25.77 -5.97
C TYR A 216 11.69 -25.38 -5.39
N TYR A 217 10.61 -25.93 -5.96
CA TYR A 217 9.24 -25.57 -5.64
C TYR A 217 8.51 -26.65 -4.82
N ILE A 218 8.07 -26.30 -3.61
CA ILE A 218 7.30 -27.18 -2.72
C ILE A 218 5.89 -26.58 -2.53
N PRO A 219 4.83 -27.12 -3.17
CA PRO A 219 3.48 -26.58 -3.03
C PRO A 219 2.89 -26.88 -1.64
N GLY A 220 1.88 -26.10 -1.23
CA GLY A 220 1.24 -26.22 0.09
C GLY A 220 0.52 -27.53 0.38
N ASP A 221 0.36 -28.41 -0.62
CA ASP A 221 -0.15 -29.78 -0.51
C ASP A 221 0.98 -30.84 -0.61
N ALA A 222 2.23 -30.45 -0.34
CA ALA A 222 3.38 -31.35 -0.24
C ALA A 222 4.19 -31.17 1.06
N ILE A 223 4.74 -32.29 1.53
CA ILE A 223 5.78 -32.33 2.57
C ILE A 223 7.00 -33.08 2.03
N VAL A 224 8.18 -32.53 2.24
CA VAL A 224 9.46 -33.08 1.83
C VAL A 224 10.29 -33.33 3.08
N HIS A 225 10.66 -34.59 3.33
CA HIS A 225 11.63 -34.93 4.37
C HIS A 225 13.03 -34.87 3.78
N GLY A 226 13.93 -34.08 4.38
CA GLY A 226 15.32 -34.01 3.96
C GLY A 226 15.99 -32.68 4.25
N THR A 227 17.17 -32.49 3.66
CA THR A 227 17.94 -31.24 3.74
C THR A 227 18.42 -30.80 2.37
N LEU A 228 18.47 -29.48 2.14
CA LEU A 228 18.89 -28.84 0.90
C LEU A 228 20.18 -28.05 1.14
N ASN A 229 21.25 -28.36 0.43
CA ASN A 229 22.51 -27.64 0.57
C ASN A 229 23.32 -27.63 -0.73
N ASN A 230 24.34 -26.80 -0.85
CA ASN A 230 25.23 -26.81 -2.02
C ASN A 230 26.58 -27.49 -1.77
N GLN A 231 26.61 -28.46 -0.83
CA GLN A 231 27.77 -29.27 -0.46
C GLN A 231 29.04 -28.46 -0.18
N LYS A 232 28.89 -27.27 0.42
CA LYS A 232 29.97 -26.31 0.70
C LYS A 232 30.70 -25.81 -0.57
N VAL A 233 30.11 -25.92 -1.76
CA VAL A 233 30.68 -25.43 -3.03
C VAL A 233 30.36 -23.94 -3.21
N TRP A 234 31.29 -23.08 -2.81
CA TRP A 234 31.09 -21.61 -2.76
C TRP A 234 30.67 -20.95 -4.09
N ASN A 235 31.10 -21.49 -5.23
CA ASN A 235 30.74 -20.95 -6.54
C ASN A 235 29.41 -21.52 -7.09
N ASP A 236 28.72 -22.36 -6.31
CA ASP A 236 27.46 -23.00 -6.69
C ASP A 236 26.28 -22.50 -5.85
N GLY A 237 26.48 -21.48 -5.01
CA GLY A 237 25.46 -20.96 -4.09
C GLY A 237 24.62 -19.80 -4.60
N HIS A 238 24.67 -19.46 -5.89
CA HIS A 238 24.13 -18.22 -6.41
C HIS A 238 22.91 -18.41 -7.33
N ASP A 239 22.02 -17.42 -7.36
CA ASP A 239 20.80 -17.41 -8.17
C ASP A 239 19.92 -18.66 -7.91
N ILE A 240 19.80 -19.04 -6.63
CA ILE A 240 18.98 -20.18 -6.18
C ILE A 240 17.64 -19.67 -5.61
N LEU A 241 16.52 -20.28 -6.00
CA LEU A 241 15.21 -20.00 -5.42
C LEU A 241 14.61 -21.27 -4.79
N ILE A 242 14.43 -21.28 -3.47
CA ILE A 242 13.67 -22.32 -2.77
C ILE A 242 12.35 -21.71 -2.32
N PHE A 243 11.22 -22.17 -2.86
CA PHE A 243 9.95 -21.47 -2.66
C PHE A 243 8.70 -22.36 -2.69
N GLY A 244 7.59 -21.79 -2.26
CA GLY A 244 6.29 -22.46 -2.17
C GLY A 244 5.79 -22.55 -0.74
N HIS A 245 4.50 -22.83 -0.53
CA HIS A 245 3.89 -22.85 0.82
C HIS A 245 3.85 -24.25 1.46
N GLY A 246 4.60 -25.20 0.90
CA GLY A 246 4.75 -26.56 1.43
C GLY A 246 5.69 -26.66 2.62
N THR A 247 5.93 -27.90 3.07
CA THR A 247 6.75 -28.18 4.25
C THR A 247 8.06 -28.91 3.92
N LEU A 248 9.18 -28.43 4.42
CA LEU A 248 10.46 -29.15 4.51
C LEU A 248 10.65 -29.63 5.96
N SER A 249 10.75 -30.93 6.19
CA SER A 249 10.73 -31.49 7.54
C SER A 249 11.98 -32.31 7.87
N GLY A 250 12.55 -32.05 9.04
CA GLY A 250 13.65 -32.82 9.62
C GLY A 250 13.22 -33.98 10.51
N GLU A 251 11.91 -34.26 10.65
CA GLU A 251 11.38 -35.17 11.69
C GLU A 251 11.90 -36.62 11.60
N ARG A 252 12.38 -37.03 10.42
CA ARG A 252 12.89 -38.39 10.15
C ARG A 252 14.36 -38.59 10.46
N TYR A 253 15.10 -37.51 10.67
CA TYR A 253 16.55 -37.59 10.87
C TYR A 253 16.90 -37.25 12.32
N PRO A 254 17.89 -37.94 12.89
CA PRO A 254 18.40 -37.57 14.20
C PRO A 254 19.20 -36.27 14.11
N HIS A 255 19.34 -35.60 15.24
CA HIS A 255 20.38 -34.64 15.52
C HIS A 255 21.75 -35.29 15.25
N PRO A 256 22.73 -34.59 14.66
CA PRO A 256 24.01 -35.17 14.28
C PRO A 256 24.72 -35.91 15.42
N ASP A 257 24.69 -35.37 16.64
CA ASP A 257 25.29 -35.99 17.84
C ASP A 257 24.63 -37.31 18.27
N ASP A 258 23.38 -37.54 17.87
CA ASP A 258 22.58 -38.71 18.22
C ASP A 258 22.39 -39.68 17.04
N ASP A 259 23.03 -39.41 15.89
CA ASP A 259 23.07 -40.39 14.80
C ASP A 259 23.86 -41.65 15.21
N SER A 260 23.73 -42.72 14.44
CA SER A 260 24.38 -44.00 14.73
C SER A 260 25.27 -44.49 13.57
N PRO A 261 26.60 -44.25 13.63
CA PRO A 261 27.34 -43.52 14.69
C PRO A 261 27.08 -42.01 14.64
N PRO A 262 27.38 -41.25 15.73
CA PRO A 262 27.27 -39.80 15.71
C PRO A 262 28.02 -39.21 14.52
N ALA A 263 27.41 -38.24 13.87
CA ALA A 263 28.04 -37.52 12.77
C ALA A 263 29.24 -36.73 13.31
N PRO A 264 30.33 -36.59 12.53
CA PRO A 264 31.41 -35.68 12.92
C PRO A 264 30.94 -34.23 12.78
N ASP A 265 31.39 -33.33 13.67
CA ASP A 265 31.00 -31.90 13.69
C ASP A 265 31.15 -31.21 12.31
N GLU A 266 32.12 -31.63 11.49
CA GLU A 266 32.34 -31.09 10.14
C GLU A 266 31.21 -31.41 9.15
N ASP A 267 30.31 -32.33 9.50
CA ASP A 267 29.15 -32.76 8.71
C ASP A 267 27.81 -32.23 9.24
N ASP A 268 27.79 -31.45 10.33
CA ASP A 268 26.54 -30.87 10.91
C ASP A 268 25.70 -30.11 9.87
N TRP A 269 26.36 -29.48 8.89
CA TRP A 269 25.69 -28.76 7.81
C TRP A 269 24.81 -29.63 6.93
N LYS A 270 25.05 -30.95 6.88
CA LYS A 270 24.19 -31.91 6.16
C LYS A 270 22.84 -32.12 6.86
N TYR A 271 22.77 -31.85 8.16
CA TYR A 271 21.57 -32.02 9.00
C TYR A 271 20.72 -30.75 9.10
N LYS A 272 21.23 -29.62 8.63
CA LYS A 272 20.48 -28.37 8.55
C LYS A 272 19.48 -28.43 7.41
N PRO A 273 18.19 -28.15 7.61
CA PRO A 273 17.19 -28.11 6.55
C PRO A 273 17.65 -27.32 5.32
N ILE A 274 18.26 -26.14 5.51
CA ILE A 274 18.88 -25.36 4.43
C ILE A 274 20.25 -24.82 4.85
N ASP A 275 21.33 -25.18 4.12
CA ASP A 275 22.68 -24.62 4.28
C ASP A 275 23.32 -24.35 2.91
N ILE A 276 23.38 -23.07 2.51
CA ILE A 276 23.94 -22.65 1.21
C ILE A 276 25.10 -21.71 1.45
N VAL A 277 26.30 -22.08 0.99
CA VAL A 277 27.48 -21.21 1.05
C VAL A 277 27.72 -20.45 -0.24
N GLY A 278 28.31 -19.25 -0.14
CA GLY A 278 28.48 -18.38 -1.32
C GLY A 278 27.18 -17.81 -1.85
N ALA A 279 26.18 -17.67 -0.97
CA ALA A 279 24.83 -17.25 -1.30
C ALA A 279 24.78 -15.83 -1.90
N LYS A 280 24.34 -15.71 -3.15
CA LYS A 280 24.23 -14.44 -3.90
C LYS A 280 23.00 -14.49 -4.79
N ASN A 281 22.15 -13.47 -4.75
CA ASN A 281 20.84 -13.49 -5.45
C ASN A 281 20.00 -14.74 -5.11
N THR A 282 20.15 -15.24 -3.88
CA THR A 282 19.52 -16.49 -3.44
C THR A 282 18.38 -16.18 -2.49
N THR A 283 17.21 -16.75 -2.77
CA THR A 283 15.97 -16.48 -2.05
C THR A 283 15.37 -17.75 -1.46
N VAL A 284 14.88 -17.66 -0.23
CA VAL A 284 13.98 -18.64 0.39
C VAL A 284 12.64 -17.95 0.67
N GLU A 285 11.55 -18.43 0.07
CA GLU A 285 10.25 -17.76 0.10
C GLU A 285 9.07 -18.71 0.40
N GLY A 286 8.28 -18.40 1.42
CA GLY A 286 6.99 -19.07 1.66
C GLY A 286 7.08 -20.43 2.38
N ILE A 287 8.21 -21.12 2.35
CA ILE A 287 8.29 -22.50 2.86
C ILE A 287 8.06 -22.58 4.38
N THR A 288 7.53 -23.73 4.82
CA THR A 288 7.47 -24.10 6.24
C THR A 288 8.57 -25.10 6.54
N ILE A 289 9.43 -24.85 7.53
CA ILE A 289 10.46 -25.77 8.01
C ILE A 289 10.00 -26.32 9.36
N THR A 290 9.94 -27.64 9.51
CA THR A 290 9.48 -28.28 10.74
C THR A 290 10.47 -29.30 11.30
N ASP A 291 10.54 -29.37 12.63
CA ASP A 291 11.31 -30.35 13.41
C ASP A 291 12.75 -30.51 12.88
N SER A 292 13.46 -29.39 12.77
CA SER A 292 14.85 -29.34 12.29
C SER A 292 15.75 -30.23 13.15
N ALA A 293 16.59 -31.04 12.53
CA ALA A 293 17.56 -31.88 13.22
C ALA A 293 18.78 -31.08 13.71
N MET A 294 19.03 -29.91 13.10
CA MET A 294 20.09 -28.96 13.42
C MET A 294 19.60 -27.55 13.04
N HIS A 295 20.48 -26.54 13.03
CA HIS A 295 20.12 -25.15 12.70
C HIS A 295 19.31 -25.06 11.39
N SER A 296 18.23 -24.29 11.39
CA SER A 296 17.17 -24.43 10.38
C SER A 296 17.54 -23.87 9.00
N LEU A 297 18.04 -22.63 8.93
CA LEU A 297 18.24 -21.94 7.65
C LEU A 297 19.47 -21.03 7.67
N MET A 298 20.41 -21.31 6.76
CA MET A 298 21.65 -20.55 6.58
C MET A 298 21.92 -20.22 5.11
N LEU A 299 21.88 -18.92 4.78
CA LEU A 299 22.36 -18.38 3.50
C LEU A 299 23.68 -17.63 3.76
N ILE A 300 24.80 -18.32 3.57
CA ILE A 300 26.10 -17.90 4.07
C ILE A 300 26.82 -17.07 2.99
N ASN A 301 26.90 -15.76 3.23
CA ASN A 301 27.76 -14.85 2.47
C ASN A 301 28.10 -13.59 3.29
N GLY A 302 29.18 -12.89 2.91
CA GLY A 302 29.53 -11.58 3.46
C GLY A 302 28.56 -10.50 2.97
N TYR A 303 28.57 -9.33 3.62
CA TYR A 303 27.73 -8.20 3.23
C TYR A 303 28.03 -7.75 1.79
N ALA A 304 27.03 -7.87 0.92
CA ALA A 304 27.09 -7.63 -0.52
C ALA A 304 25.69 -7.24 -1.03
N PRO A 305 25.17 -6.04 -0.67
CA PRO A 305 23.80 -5.63 -0.93
C PRO A 305 23.43 -5.56 -2.42
N GLU A 306 24.43 -5.50 -3.32
CA GLU A 306 24.28 -5.58 -4.77
C GLU A 306 23.99 -6.99 -5.30
N THR A 307 24.21 -8.03 -4.49
CA THR A 307 23.86 -9.43 -4.80
C THR A 307 23.10 -10.05 -3.62
N PRO A 308 21.88 -9.58 -3.34
CA PRO A 308 21.18 -9.80 -2.08
C PRO A 308 20.84 -11.27 -1.82
N THR A 309 20.64 -11.62 -0.55
CA THR A 309 19.98 -12.86 -0.16
C THR A 309 18.73 -12.54 0.67
N ASP A 310 17.58 -13.11 0.28
CA ASP A 310 16.27 -12.76 0.84
C ASP A 310 15.61 -13.99 1.47
N ILE A 311 15.08 -13.82 2.67
CA ILE A 311 14.33 -14.84 3.38
C ILE A 311 13.00 -14.19 3.78
N ARG A 312 11.92 -14.58 3.09
CA ARG A 312 10.61 -13.94 3.26
C ARG A 312 9.48 -14.95 3.37
N TRP A 313 8.43 -14.62 4.12
CA TRP A 313 7.27 -15.51 4.29
C TRP A 313 7.63 -16.93 4.77
N THR A 314 8.79 -17.09 5.38
CA THR A 314 9.32 -18.40 5.81
C THR A 314 8.92 -18.67 7.25
N LYS A 315 8.51 -19.91 7.52
CA LYS A 315 8.01 -20.32 8.83
C LYS A 315 8.87 -21.44 9.37
N ILE A 316 9.31 -21.35 10.62
CA ILE A 316 10.16 -22.33 11.28
C ILE A 316 9.46 -22.77 12.57
N VAL A 317 9.28 -24.07 12.76
CA VAL A 317 8.80 -24.67 14.01
C VAL A 317 9.69 -25.85 14.37
N THR A 318 10.50 -25.72 15.41
CA THR A 318 11.37 -26.80 15.89
C THR A 318 11.16 -27.10 17.37
N TRP A 319 11.63 -28.28 17.78
CA TRP A 319 11.48 -28.81 19.14
C TRP A 319 12.82 -29.18 19.81
N ARG A 320 13.92 -29.17 19.05
CA ARG A 320 15.23 -29.65 19.50
C ARG A 320 16.16 -28.50 19.88
N GLY A 321 17.09 -28.78 20.80
CA GLY A 321 18.31 -27.97 20.97
C GLY A 321 19.11 -27.94 19.67
N ASN A 322 19.88 -26.87 19.45
CA ASN A 322 20.55 -26.60 18.17
C ASN A 322 19.60 -26.50 16.96
N GLY A 323 18.29 -26.38 17.21
CA GLY A 323 17.29 -26.10 16.18
C GLY A 323 17.13 -24.60 15.90
N ASP A 324 18.21 -23.84 15.88
CA ASP A 324 18.21 -22.38 15.66
C ASP A 324 17.35 -21.99 14.46
N GLY A 325 16.81 -20.77 14.50
CA GLY A 325 16.03 -20.23 13.40
C GLY A 325 16.92 -19.81 12.23
N ILE A 326 17.09 -18.51 12.06
CA ILE A 326 17.77 -17.92 10.90
C ILE A 326 19.02 -17.18 11.34
N ASN A 327 20.16 -17.55 10.75
CA ASN A 327 21.35 -16.71 10.78
C ASN A 327 21.48 -15.97 9.44
N PRO A 328 21.32 -14.63 9.41
CA PRO A 328 21.38 -13.86 8.17
C PRO A 328 22.82 -13.66 7.66
N PHE A 329 23.84 -14.01 8.46
CA PHE A 329 25.25 -13.71 8.19
C PHE A 329 25.43 -12.26 7.75
N GLY A 330 26.28 -11.99 6.76
CA GLY A 330 26.54 -10.64 6.30
C GLY A 330 25.47 -10.07 5.38
N ASN A 331 24.65 -10.89 4.69
CA ASN A 331 23.87 -10.43 3.54
C ASN A 331 22.36 -10.69 3.59
N GLY A 332 21.88 -11.51 4.52
CA GLY A 332 20.47 -11.88 4.62
C GLY A 332 19.59 -10.69 4.99
N LEU A 333 18.46 -10.54 4.28
CA LEU A 333 17.29 -9.80 4.76
C LEU A 333 16.26 -10.82 5.24
N ILE A 334 15.84 -10.70 6.49
CA ILE A 334 14.77 -11.52 7.06
C ILE A 334 13.51 -10.65 7.13
N GLU A 335 12.44 -11.05 6.44
CA GLU A 335 11.18 -10.32 6.52
C GLU A 335 9.94 -11.21 6.51
N ASP A 336 8.87 -10.78 7.16
CA ASP A 336 7.56 -11.48 7.12
C ASP A 336 7.67 -12.96 7.53
N CYS A 337 8.43 -13.28 8.57
CA CYS A 337 8.70 -14.66 8.99
C CYS A 337 8.00 -15.02 10.31
N PHE A 338 7.81 -16.32 10.54
CA PHE A 338 7.37 -16.86 11.83
C PHE A 338 8.41 -17.86 12.34
N ILE A 339 8.93 -17.67 13.55
CA ILE A 339 10.04 -18.47 14.09
C ILE A 339 9.68 -18.94 15.49
N ARG A 340 9.36 -20.24 15.61
CA ARG A 340 9.22 -20.95 16.88
C ARG A 340 10.37 -21.92 17.07
N THR A 341 11.30 -21.59 17.96
CA THR A 341 12.54 -22.36 18.15
C THR A 341 12.82 -22.64 19.62
N GLN A 342 13.53 -23.73 19.88
CA GLN A 342 14.02 -24.10 21.23
C GLN A 342 15.51 -23.83 21.40
N ASP A 343 16.03 -22.99 20.52
CA ASP A 343 17.34 -22.39 20.56
C ASP A 343 17.24 -21.01 19.89
N ASP A 344 18.37 -20.34 19.68
CA ASP A 344 18.42 -18.97 19.19
C ASP A 344 17.61 -18.76 17.89
N SER A 345 16.63 -17.86 17.94
CA SER A 345 15.70 -17.63 16.83
C SER A 345 16.36 -16.83 15.70
N THR A 346 17.00 -15.70 16.02
CA THR A 346 17.75 -14.91 15.04
C THR A 346 18.99 -14.26 15.61
N TYR A 347 19.98 -14.08 14.72
CA TYR A 347 21.22 -13.38 14.99
C TYR A 347 21.17 -11.97 14.39
N VAL A 348 21.50 -10.95 15.18
CA VAL A 348 21.44 -9.53 14.80
C VAL A 348 22.62 -9.21 13.87
N ASN A 349 22.39 -9.41 12.57
CA ASN A 349 23.36 -9.18 11.50
C ASN A 349 22.61 -9.03 10.15
N GLY A 350 23.34 -8.94 9.04
CA GLY A 350 22.78 -8.95 7.70
C GLY A 350 22.38 -7.56 7.19
N ARG A 351 21.39 -7.53 6.29
CA ARG A 351 20.84 -6.29 5.71
C ARG A 351 19.72 -5.70 6.56
N GLY A 352 19.02 -6.50 7.36
CA GLY A 352 17.92 -6.09 8.22
C GLY A 352 17.04 -7.26 8.65
N ILE A 353 16.24 -7.03 9.68
CA ILE A 353 15.25 -7.99 10.19
C ILE A 353 13.94 -7.22 10.40
N ARG A 354 12.83 -7.65 9.80
CA ARG A 354 11.57 -6.91 9.94
C ARG A 354 10.31 -7.75 9.87
N ARG A 355 9.26 -7.35 10.59
CA ARG A 355 7.94 -8.01 10.55
C ARG A 355 8.02 -9.52 10.84
N VAL A 356 8.82 -9.89 11.84
CA VAL A 356 9.01 -11.29 12.25
C VAL A 356 8.23 -11.58 13.53
N VAL A 357 7.56 -12.73 13.59
CA VAL A 357 6.90 -13.26 14.79
C VAL A 357 7.80 -14.31 15.44
N TYR A 358 8.08 -14.16 16.73
CA TYR A 358 8.99 -15.01 17.50
C TYR A 358 8.28 -15.76 18.63
N TRP A 359 8.71 -17.00 18.87
CA TRP A 359 8.22 -17.86 19.94
C TRP A 359 9.35 -18.77 20.46
N ASN A 360 9.64 -18.72 21.76
CA ASN A 360 10.52 -19.70 22.44
C ASN A 360 9.78 -20.40 23.58
N ASP A 361 9.92 -21.73 23.71
CA ASP A 361 9.27 -22.52 24.79
C ASP A 361 10.27 -23.02 25.86
N ALA A 362 11.54 -23.18 25.51
CA ALA A 362 12.51 -23.95 26.28
C ALA A 362 13.84 -23.23 26.50
N ASN A 363 14.45 -22.83 25.39
CA ASN A 363 15.77 -22.20 25.30
C ASN A 363 15.80 -21.34 24.04
N GLY A 364 16.81 -20.48 23.94
CA GLY A 364 17.00 -19.63 22.79
C GLY A 364 16.54 -18.19 22.99
N SER A 365 17.19 -17.30 22.25
CA SER A 365 16.97 -15.87 22.30
C SER A 365 16.27 -15.41 21.02
N ALA A 366 15.30 -14.50 21.12
CA ALA A 366 14.71 -13.88 19.94
C ALA A 366 15.78 -13.12 19.14
N PHE A 367 16.59 -12.30 19.83
CA PHE A 367 17.64 -11.48 19.25
C PHE A 367 18.99 -11.77 19.90
N VAL A 368 19.89 -12.43 19.16
CA VAL A 368 21.28 -12.69 19.58
C VAL A 368 22.21 -11.60 19.05
N LEU A 369 22.82 -10.83 19.95
CA LEU A 369 23.65 -9.68 19.63
C LEU A 369 25.15 -10.03 19.51
N SER A 370 25.57 -11.28 19.74
CA SER A 370 26.97 -11.73 19.63
C SER A 370 27.70 -11.25 18.35
N PRO A 371 27.06 -11.14 17.16
CA PRO A 371 27.71 -10.64 15.94
C PRO A 371 27.99 -9.13 15.88
N VAL A 372 27.44 -8.31 16.79
CA VAL A 372 27.38 -6.85 16.62
C VAL A 372 28.73 -6.17 16.38
N GLY A 373 29.81 -6.69 16.97
CA GLY A 373 31.16 -6.14 16.79
C GLY A 373 31.80 -6.41 15.42
N GLY A 374 31.14 -7.19 14.55
CA GLY A 374 31.60 -7.55 13.21
C GLY A 374 30.60 -7.24 12.09
N ILE A 375 29.58 -6.42 12.37
CA ILE A 375 28.59 -6.04 11.36
C ILE A 375 29.21 -5.07 10.34
N SER A 376 29.20 -5.47 9.06
CA SER A 376 29.63 -4.61 7.95
C SER A 376 28.53 -3.68 7.42
N ASN A 377 27.27 -3.95 7.72
CA ASN A 377 26.14 -3.10 7.32
C ASN A 377 26.19 -1.77 8.10
N PRO A 378 26.26 -0.61 7.43
CA PRO A 378 26.35 0.68 8.11
C PRO A 378 25.06 1.11 8.81
N ASN A 379 23.90 0.52 8.47
CA ASN A 379 22.58 0.87 9.01
C ASN A 379 21.74 -0.40 9.20
N LEU A 380 22.06 -1.22 10.20
CA LEU A 380 21.27 -2.40 10.54
C LEU A 380 20.03 -2.00 11.36
N VAL A 381 18.85 -2.29 10.82
CA VAL A 381 17.57 -2.07 11.51
C VAL A 381 16.88 -3.41 11.77
N VAL A 382 16.47 -3.62 13.02
CA VAL A 382 15.55 -4.67 13.46
C VAL A 382 14.22 -3.99 13.81
N GLU A 383 13.16 -4.26 13.05
CA GLU A 383 11.92 -3.48 13.17
C GLU A 383 10.61 -4.27 13.08
N ASP A 384 9.56 -3.74 13.69
CA ASP A 384 8.18 -4.24 13.56
C ASP A 384 8.01 -5.73 13.90
N CYS A 385 8.84 -6.25 14.79
CA CYS A 385 8.81 -7.65 15.22
C CYS A 385 7.92 -7.84 16.45
N ASP A 386 7.32 -9.02 16.54
CA ASP A 386 6.41 -9.42 17.61
C ASP A 386 6.95 -10.68 18.30
N VAL A 387 7.22 -10.64 19.60
CA VAL A 387 7.60 -11.81 20.41
C VAL A 387 6.35 -12.26 21.17
N VAL A 388 5.72 -13.33 20.70
CA VAL A 388 4.42 -13.77 21.24
C VAL A 388 4.60 -14.61 22.50
N TYR A 389 5.67 -15.41 22.58
CA TYR A 389 6.03 -16.16 23.80
C TYR A 389 7.56 -16.24 23.94
N ALA A 390 8.06 -16.00 25.15
CA ALA A 390 9.46 -16.03 25.54
C ALA A 390 9.63 -16.83 26.84
N ARG A 391 9.44 -18.15 26.72
CA ARG A 391 9.53 -19.09 27.83
C ARG A 391 10.87 -19.81 27.84
N ALA A 392 11.29 -20.20 29.03
CA ALA A 392 12.50 -21.00 29.22
C ALA A 392 12.27 -22.09 30.26
N SER A 393 12.86 -23.26 30.08
CA SER A 393 12.71 -24.38 31.04
C SER A 393 13.70 -24.34 32.19
N TRP A 394 14.71 -23.47 32.12
CA TRP A 394 15.67 -23.23 33.19
C TRP A 394 16.12 -21.76 33.24
N ASN A 395 16.83 -21.41 34.31
CA ASN A 395 17.33 -20.05 34.55
C ASN A 395 18.79 -20.05 35.06
N ASN A 396 19.52 -21.16 34.99
CA ASN A 396 20.92 -21.28 35.43
C ASN A 396 21.93 -21.14 34.26
N TRP A 397 21.46 -20.59 33.14
CA TRP A 397 22.21 -20.35 31.91
C TRP A 397 22.09 -18.87 31.56
N SER A 398 22.99 -18.29 30.77
CA SER A 398 22.95 -16.86 30.36
C SER A 398 22.28 -16.62 28.99
N GLY A 399 21.95 -17.66 28.23
CA GLY A 399 21.10 -17.56 27.03
C GLY A 399 19.60 -17.58 27.36
N GLY A 400 18.72 -17.60 26.35
CA GLY A 400 17.27 -17.74 26.58
C GLY A 400 16.50 -16.42 26.83
N ARG A 401 17.16 -15.26 26.69
CA ARG A 401 16.56 -13.93 26.91
C ARG A 401 16.17 -13.28 25.59
N LEU A 402 15.32 -12.26 25.60
CA LEU A 402 14.91 -11.59 24.36
C LEU A 402 16.08 -10.91 23.65
N PHE A 403 16.75 -9.97 24.32
CA PHE A 403 17.95 -9.30 23.83
C PHE A 403 19.17 -9.89 24.53
N ASN A 404 19.89 -10.77 23.82
CA ASN A 404 20.93 -11.59 24.45
C ASN A 404 22.33 -11.34 23.86
N MET A 405 23.26 -10.98 24.73
CA MET A 405 24.70 -11.06 24.52
C MET A 405 25.31 -11.68 25.78
N ARG A 406 26.03 -12.79 25.63
CA ARG A 406 26.37 -13.70 26.75
C ARG A 406 27.87 -14.02 26.81
N GLY A 407 28.70 -12.98 26.78
CA GLY A 407 30.16 -13.10 26.78
C GLY A 407 30.72 -13.70 25.48
N GLU A 408 29.95 -13.65 24.39
CA GLU A 408 30.32 -14.16 23.07
C GLU A 408 30.61 -13.03 22.08
N GLY A 409 31.42 -13.33 21.07
CA GLY A 409 31.81 -12.37 20.04
C GLY A 409 33.07 -11.56 20.38
N SER A 410 33.36 -10.55 19.57
CA SER A 410 34.49 -9.62 19.75
C SER A 410 34.30 -8.38 18.85
N GLY A 411 35.19 -7.39 18.97
CA GLY A 411 35.17 -6.17 18.14
C GLY A 411 34.26 -5.09 18.70
N THR A 412 34.52 -3.83 18.34
CA THR A 412 33.66 -2.70 18.71
C THR A 412 32.52 -2.55 17.70
N GLY A 413 31.29 -2.35 18.15
CA GLY A 413 30.13 -2.14 17.28
C GLY A 413 28.88 -1.71 18.04
N GLY A 414 27.80 -1.38 17.32
CA GLY A 414 26.50 -1.03 17.90
C GLY A 414 25.91 0.28 17.39
N SER A 415 26.73 1.25 17.00
CA SER A 415 26.28 2.59 16.59
C SER A 415 25.48 2.61 15.29
N ASN A 416 25.54 1.50 14.56
CA ASN A 416 24.81 1.20 13.33
C ASN A 416 23.59 0.30 13.57
N VAL A 417 23.26 -0.04 14.82
CA VAL A 417 22.21 -1.00 15.16
C VAL A 417 21.04 -0.29 15.84
N VAL A 418 19.86 -0.43 15.23
CA VAL A 418 18.60 0.09 15.76
C VAL A 418 17.61 -1.06 15.93
N PHE A 419 17.04 -1.19 17.12
CA PHE A 419 15.82 -1.93 17.37
C PHE A 419 14.67 -0.94 17.45
N ARG A 420 13.62 -1.10 16.63
CA ARG A 420 12.44 -0.22 16.70
C ARG A 420 11.13 -0.97 16.59
N ASN A 421 10.08 -0.49 17.25
CA ASN A 421 8.73 -1.02 17.14
C ASN A 421 8.68 -2.54 17.45
N ILE A 422 9.24 -2.94 18.60
CA ILE A 422 9.24 -4.33 19.05
C ILE A 422 8.12 -4.50 20.09
N ARG A 423 7.24 -5.47 19.88
CA ARG A 423 6.15 -5.79 20.83
C ARG A 423 6.37 -7.18 21.39
N VAL A 424 6.31 -7.31 22.71
CA VAL A 424 6.43 -8.59 23.41
C VAL A 424 5.11 -8.81 24.13
N GLU A 425 4.30 -9.72 23.60
CA GLU A 425 2.93 -9.96 24.04
C GLU A 425 2.83 -11.06 25.10
N ASP A 426 3.92 -11.75 25.41
CA ASP A 426 3.93 -12.83 26.39
C ASP A 426 3.48 -12.31 27.77
N PRO A 427 2.38 -12.81 28.36
CA PRO A 427 1.95 -12.39 29.68
C PRO A 427 2.79 -12.99 30.82
N ARG A 428 3.67 -13.95 30.54
CA ARG A 428 4.48 -14.69 31.54
C ARG A 428 5.88 -15.05 31.00
N PRO A 429 6.66 -14.07 30.51
CA PRO A 429 8.02 -14.32 30.05
C PRO A 429 8.83 -14.92 31.21
N THR A 430 9.55 -16.02 30.96
CA THR A 430 10.19 -16.73 32.06
C THR A 430 11.38 -15.95 32.61
N LEU A 431 12.26 -15.47 31.72
CA LEU A 431 13.54 -14.86 32.04
C LEU A 431 13.52 -13.34 31.84
N GLN A 432 14.66 -12.69 32.10
CA GLN A 432 14.91 -11.28 31.79
C GLN A 432 14.64 -10.95 30.32
N HIS A 433 14.37 -9.69 30.04
CA HIS A 433 14.24 -9.19 28.67
C HIS A 433 15.61 -8.84 28.10
N PHE A 434 16.44 -8.16 28.89
CA PHE A 434 17.79 -7.75 28.53
C PHE A 434 18.81 -8.56 29.33
N MET A 435 19.65 -9.31 28.62
CA MET A 435 20.87 -9.90 29.15
C MET A 435 21.99 -9.54 28.18
N ILE A 436 22.56 -8.35 28.36
CA ILE A 436 23.66 -7.83 27.53
C ILE A 436 24.91 -7.81 28.39
N ALA A 437 25.67 -8.90 28.33
CA ALA A 437 26.85 -9.14 29.14
C ALA A 437 28.09 -9.43 28.27
N MET A 438 29.18 -8.73 28.56
CA MET A 438 30.49 -8.88 27.90
C MET A 438 31.34 -9.99 28.53
N GLN A 439 30.86 -10.60 29.60
CA GLN A 439 31.43 -11.76 30.28
C GLN A 439 30.31 -12.52 31.00
N GLY A 440 30.61 -13.71 31.52
CA GLY A 440 29.69 -14.43 32.41
C GLY A 440 29.31 -13.60 33.64
N VAL A 441 28.07 -13.77 34.09
CA VAL A 441 27.51 -13.12 35.27
C VAL A 441 26.86 -14.18 36.15
N GLU A 442 27.38 -14.34 37.37
CA GLU A 442 26.81 -15.25 38.36
C GLU A 442 25.39 -14.79 38.78
N PRO A 443 24.44 -15.72 39.00
CA PRO A 443 24.59 -17.17 39.01
C PRO A 443 24.36 -17.85 37.64
N TRP A 444 24.19 -17.07 36.56
CA TRP A 444 23.76 -17.56 35.25
C TRP A 444 24.90 -18.13 34.39
N SER A 445 26.12 -17.65 34.61
CA SER A 445 27.30 -18.07 33.86
C SER A 445 28.58 -17.71 34.61
N ASP A 446 29.57 -18.60 34.52
CA ASP A 446 30.90 -18.38 35.09
C ASP A 446 31.65 -17.27 34.30
N PRO A 447 32.10 -16.18 34.94
CA PRO A 447 32.90 -15.12 34.31
C PRO A 447 34.30 -15.56 33.83
N GLU A 448 34.84 -16.67 34.35
CA GLU A 448 36.12 -17.24 33.89
C GLU A 448 35.95 -18.05 32.60
N GLU A 449 34.77 -18.65 32.38
CA GLU A 449 34.50 -19.46 31.19
C GLU A 449 33.96 -18.63 30.01
N ARG A 450 33.18 -17.58 30.29
CA ARG A 450 32.57 -16.73 29.25
C ARG A 450 33.17 -15.34 29.28
N GLN A 451 34.02 -15.03 28.29
CA GLN A 451 34.63 -13.72 28.13
C GLN A 451 34.60 -13.31 26.66
N ARG A 452 33.93 -12.19 26.39
CA ARG A 452 33.92 -11.61 25.06
C ARG A 452 35.33 -11.15 24.71
N GLY A 453 35.72 -11.32 23.45
CA GLY A 453 36.96 -10.74 22.94
C GLY A 453 36.95 -9.20 23.01
N PRO A 454 38.11 -8.54 22.89
CA PRO A 454 38.21 -7.09 23.04
C PRO A 454 37.29 -6.30 22.10
N GLY A 455 36.76 -5.18 22.58
CA GLY A 455 35.95 -4.23 21.82
C GLY A 455 34.62 -3.91 22.51
N ASP A 456 34.14 -2.68 22.34
CA ASP A 456 33.00 -2.14 23.08
C ASP A 456 31.67 -2.35 22.34
N LEU A 457 30.58 -2.55 23.08
CA LEU A 457 29.24 -2.32 22.55
C LEU A 457 28.89 -0.85 22.76
N ASP A 458 28.81 -0.10 21.67
CA ASP A 458 28.70 1.35 21.70
C ASP A 458 27.60 1.82 20.76
N GLY A 459 26.59 2.51 21.28
CA GLY A 459 25.65 3.29 20.46
C GLY A 459 24.39 2.59 19.96
N VAL A 460 23.99 1.43 20.53
CA VAL A 460 22.73 0.77 20.12
C VAL A 460 21.52 1.60 20.54
N LEU A 461 20.56 1.75 19.64
CA LEU A 461 19.26 2.38 19.91
C LEU A 461 18.17 1.32 20.07
N PHE A 462 17.46 1.37 21.18
CA PHE A 462 16.21 0.67 21.44
C PHE A 462 15.07 1.69 21.45
N GLN A 463 14.18 1.63 20.47
CA GLN A 463 13.12 2.61 20.24
C GLN A 463 11.74 1.96 20.18
N ASN A 464 10.73 2.53 20.86
CA ASN A 464 9.35 2.04 20.81
C ASN A 464 9.25 0.52 21.08
N ILE A 465 9.71 0.11 22.26
CA ILE A 465 9.67 -1.29 22.68
C ILE A 465 8.62 -1.43 23.77
N GLU A 466 7.63 -2.26 23.52
CA GLU A 466 6.55 -2.56 24.47
C GLU A 466 6.66 -4.01 24.92
N ILE A 467 6.79 -4.20 26.24
CA ILE A 467 6.85 -5.52 26.86
C ILE A 467 5.75 -5.63 27.89
N VAL A 468 4.76 -6.49 27.66
CA VAL A 468 3.52 -6.49 28.45
C VAL A 468 3.70 -6.97 29.88
N ALA A 469 4.72 -7.77 30.17
CA ALA A 469 4.97 -8.33 31.50
C ALA A 469 6.48 -8.40 31.85
N PRO A 470 6.86 -8.18 33.12
CA PRO A 470 8.21 -8.50 33.60
C PRO A 470 8.41 -10.03 33.70
N SER A 471 9.67 -10.45 33.90
CA SER A 471 10.02 -11.85 34.19
C SER A 471 9.19 -12.40 35.36
N VAL A 472 8.59 -13.58 35.18
CA VAL A 472 7.88 -14.29 36.27
C VAL A 472 8.79 -14.74 37.41
N LEU A 473 10.10 -14.92 37.12
CA LEU A 473 11.09 -15.25 38.14
C LEU A 473 11.58 -14.03 38.92
N GLY A 474 11.19 -12.81 38.50
CA GLY A 474 11.57 -11.56 39.16
C GLY A 474 13.07 -11.26 39.06
N GLU A 475 13.77 -11.85 38.09
CA GLU A 475 15.19 -11.60 37.89
C GLU A 475 15.41 -10.22 37.23
N PRO A 476 16.43 -9.44 37.65
CA PRO A 476 16.69 -8.13 37.10
C PRO A 476 17.28 -8.23 35.70
N ASP A 477 16.90 -7.31 34.80
CA ASP A 477 17.58 -7.12 33.53
C ASP A 477 19.06 -6.75 33.75
N VAL A 478 19.94 -7.19 32.86
CA VAL A 478 21.40 -7.12 33.06
C VAL A 478 22.09 -6.38 31.92
N LEU A 479 22.89 -5.38 32.29
CA LEU A 479 23.93 -4.79 31.44
C LEU A 479 25.26 -4.97 32.16
N TRP A 480 26.17 -5.81 31.65
CA TRP A 480 27.41 -6.12 32.36
C TRP A 480 28.64 -6.03 31.46
N GLY A 481 29.48 -5.02 31.65
CA GLY A 481 30.72 -4.86 30.89
C GLY A 481 31.89 -5.65 31.49
N SER A 482 33.05 -5.59 30.82
CA SER A 482 34.34 -6.07 31.33
C SER A 482 35.44 -5.05 31.05
N SER A 483 36.61 -5.23 31.67
CA SER A 483 37.73 -4.31 31.46
C SER A 483 38.21 -4.22 29.99
N ASN A 484 37.89 -5.22 29.17
CA ASN A 484 38.32 -5.33 27.76
C ASN A 484 37.16 -5.11 26.76
N ALA A 485 35.92 -4.98 27.23
CA ALA A 485 34.73 -4.78 26.42
C ALA A 485 33.67 -4.03 27.24
N TRP A 486 33.52 -2.73 26.98
CA TRP A 486 32.59 -1.87 27.71
C TRP A 486 31.21 -1.83 27.03
N ILE A 487 30.20 -1.46 27.79
CA ILE A 487 28.87 -1.09 27.26
C ILE A 487 28.71 0.42 27.41
N ARG A 488 28.52 1.13 26.30
CA ARG A 488 28.44 2.59 26.31
C ARG A 488 27.37 3.14 25.36
N ASN A 489 26.85 4.32 25.69
CA ASN A 489 26.02 5.13 24.80
C ASN A 489 24.77 4.39 24.28
N LEU A 490 24.21 3.46 25.06
CA LEU A 490 22.95 2.82 24.70
C LEU A 490 21.80 3.79 24.95
N THR A 491 20.86 3.85 24.00
CA THR A 491 19.67 4.70 24.11
C THR A 491 18.42 3.83 24.21
N PHE A 492 17.62 4.05 25.25
CA PHE A 492 16.30 3.48 25.45
C PHE A 492 15.28 4.61 25.26
N ASP A 493 14.67 4.66 24.08
CA ASP A 493 13.68 5.65 23.65
C ASP A 493 12.30 5.01 23.63
N ASN A 494 11.41 5.46 24.50
CA ASN A 494 10.06 4.90 24.64
C ASN A 494 10.05 3.37 24.83
N VAL A 495 10.74 2.89 25.88
CA VAL A 495 10.79 1.47 26.25
C VAL A 495 9.95 1.25 27.51
N THR A 496 9.01 0.30 27.45
CA THR A 496 8.12 -0.05 28.57
C THR A 496 8.18 -1.55 28.89
N ILE A 497 8.14 -1.87 30.18
CA ILE A 497 8.10 -3.24 30.70
C ILE A 497 7.00 -3.33 31.76
N GLY A 498 6.02 -4.21 31.59
CA GLY A 498 4.86 -4.29 32.48
C GLY A 498 4.05 -2.98 32.51
N GLY A 499 4.01 -2.25 31.40
CA GLY A 499 3.41 -0.91 31.31
C GLY A 499 4.17 0.19 32.05
N GLN A 500 5.35 -0.10 32.63
CA GLN A 500 6.20 0.89 33.28
C GLN A 500 7.31 1.38 32.33
N PRO A 501 7.52 2.70 32.20
CA PRO A 501 8.62 3.21 31.40
C PRO A 501 9.98 2.94 32.08
N LEU A 502 10.94 2.41 31.31
CA LEU A 502 12.35 2.22 31.68
C LEU A 502 13.15 3.54 31.85
N VAL A 503 12.94 4.30 32.93
CA VAL A 503 13.39 5.71 33.01
C VAL A 503 14.82 5.94 33.53
N SER A 504 15.49 4.93 34.07
CA SER A 504 16.83 5.08 34.63
C SER A 504 17.66 3.79 34.59
N ALA A 505 18.97 3.96 34.78
CA ALA A 505 19.92 2.85 34.84
C ALA A 505 19.71 1.93 36.05
N ASP A 506 19.01 2.39 37.08
CA ASP A 506 18.75 1.62 38.31
C ASP A 506 17.87 0.38 38.06
N HIS A 507 17.21 0.32 36.90
CA HIS A 507 16.49 -0.86 36.43
C HIS A 507 17.43 -2.05 36.19
N PHE A 508 18.66 -1.78 35.75
CA PHE A 508 19.61 -2.81 35.35
C PHE A 508 20.56 -3.19 36.48
N GLN A 509 20.81 -4.49 36.63
CA GLN A 509 22.03 -4.96 37.28
C GLN A 509 23.22 -4.63 36.39
N SER A 510 24.16 -3.82 36.89
CA SER A 510 25.32 -3.34 36.14
C SER A 510 26.59 -3.15 36.98
N ASN A 511 27.72 -2.92 36.31
CA ASN A 511 29.04 -2.71 36.91
C ASN A 511 29.73 -1.43 36.35
N GLU A 512 30.94 -1.14 36.80
CA GLU A 512 31.70 0.07 36.44
C GLU A 512 32.07 0.21 34.95
N TYR A 513 31.89 -0.86 34.16
CA TYR A 513 32.18 -0.89 32.73
C TYR A 513 30.95 -0.58 31.86
N VAL A 514 29.84 -0.19 32.48
CA VAL A 514 28.62 0.31 31.82
C VAL A 514 28.49 1.80 32.08
N THR A 515 28.47 2.60 31.01
CA THR A 515 28.43 4.07 31.15
C THR A 515 27.56 4.72 30.08
N ASN A 516 27.12 5.95 30.30
CA ASN A 516 26.39 6.77 29.32
C ASN A 516 25.13 6.06 28.79
N LEU A 517 24.27 5.58 29.68
CA LEU A 517 22.93 5.13 29.28
C LEU A 517 22.01 6.34 29.13
N HIS A 518 21.26 6.39 28.04
CA HIS A 518 20.31 7.45 27.73
C HIS A 518 18.89 6.89 27.79
N PHE A 519 18.05 7.50 28.63
CA PHE A 519 16.65 7.12 28.77
C PHE A 519 15.77 8.25 28.28
N VAL A 520 15.13 8.04 27.15
CA VAL A 520 14.22 8.97 26.50
C VAL A 520 12.81 8.41 26.64
N ASN A 521 12.32 8.31 27.87
CA ASN A 521 10.97 7.85 28.10
C ASN A 521 9.99 8.99 28.17
N ALA A 522 9.07 8.97 27.23
CA ALA A 522 8.05 9.96 27.07
C ALA A 522 6.84 9.65 27.94
N VAL A 523 6.68 10.38 29.04
CA VAL A 523 5.32 10.79 29.38
C VAL A 523 4.83 11.62 28.19
N ALA A 524 3.73 11.22 27.55
CA ALA A 524 3.11 11.98 26.49
C ALA A 524 2.88 13.43 26.94
N MET A 525 3.36 14.40 26.16
CA MET A 525 3.23 15.82 26.43
C MET A 525 2.30 16.49 25.42
N GLU A 526 1.88 17.72 25.74
CA GLU A 526 1.24 18.63 24.78
C GLU A 526 2.20 19.78 24.43
N PRO A 527 3.13 19.61 23.48
CA PRO A 527 4.00 20.67 23.03
C PRO A 527 3.24 21.67 22.14
N TYR A 528 3.37 22.96 22.47
CA TYR A 528 2.82 24.06 21.69
C TYR A 528 3.95 24.76 20.92
N PHE A 529 3.73 25.03 19.64
CA PHE A 529 4.68 25.77 18.81
C PHE A 529 4.64 27.26 19.14
N TRP A 530 5.76 27.82 19.59
CA TRP A 530 5.95 29.23 19.97
C TRP A 530 7.02 29.96 19.17
N ASN A 531 7.81 29.25 18.36
CA ASN A 531 8.85 29.81 17.50
C ASN A 531 9.81 30.80 18.20
N HIS A 532 10.26 30.51 19.42
CA HIS A 532 11.13 31.46 20.14
C HIS A 532 12.48 31.70 19.44
N SER A 533 12.95 30.78 18.59
CA SER A 533 14.18 31.00 17.81
C SER A 533 13.98 31.96 16.64
N GLY A 534 12.75 32.04 16.11
CA GLY A 534 12.41 32.75 14.88
C GLY A 534 12.70 31.96 13.58
N ASP A 535 13.28 30.77 13.65
CA ASP A 535 13.60 29.95 12.46
C ASP A 535 12.41 29.14 11.92
N GLY A 536 11.38 28.94 12.74
CA GLY A 536 10.19 28.17 12.40
C GLY A 536 10.38 26.66 12.25
N LEU A 537 11.55 26.09 12.59
CA LEU A 537 11.85 24.68 12.35
C LEU A 537 11.24 23.76 13.40
N TRP A 538 10.67 22.62 12.97
CA TRP A 538 10.16 21.57 13.86
C TRP A 538 11.25 21.00 14.76
N ARG A 539 12.43 20.73 14.21
CA ARG A 539 13.56 20.15 14.96
C ARG A 539 14.22 21.10 15.96
N THR A 540 13.87 22.38 15.98
CA THR A 540 14.48 23.36 16.89
C THR A 540 13.76 23.34 18.25
N ALA A 541 14.40 22.74 19.26
CA ALA A 541 13.82 22.58 20.61
C ALA A 541 13.30 23.88 21.24
N THR A 542 13.95 25.01 20.98
CA THR A 542 13.52 26.31 21.53
C THR A 542 12.19 26.80 20.96
N ASN A 543 11.71 26.24 19.85
CA ASN A 543 10.41 26.57 19.29
C ASN A 543 9.24 25.95 20.04
N TRP A 544 9.50 25.03 20.98
CA TRP A 544 8.47 24.29 21.68
C TRP A 544 8.39 24.70 23.15
N ALA A 545 7.17 24.96 23.62
CA ALA A 545 6.90 25.24 25.01
C ALA A 545 5.50 24.74 25.40
N GLY A 546 5.20 24.73 26.70
CA GLY A 546 3.84 24.46 27.19
C GLY A 546 2.84 25.53 26.74
N SER A 547 1.56 25.33 27.04
CA SER A 547 0.46 26.22 26.63
C SER A 547 0.64 27.69 27.04
N ALA A 548 1.39 27.97 28.12
CA ALA A 548 1.69 29.33 28.58
C ALA A 548 2.90 29.99 27.90
N GLY A 549 3.67 29.25 27.08
CA GLY A 549 4.87 29.74 26.39
C GLY A 549 6.11 29.95 27.28
N THR A 550 6.00 29.76 28.60
CA THR A 550 7.10 30.04 29.54
C THR A 550 8.00 28.84 29.80
N ASN A 551 7.48 27.62 29.66
CA ASN A 551 8.19 26.40 30.00
C ASN A 551 8.65 25.73 28.71
N ALA A 552 9.96 25.74 28.44
CA ALA A 552 10.53 25.04 27.30
C ALA A 552 10.23 23.54 27.38
N ILE A 553 9.85 22.96 26.25
CA ILE A 553 9.59 21.54 26.08
C ILE A 553 10.56 21.01 25.01
N PRO A 554 11.04 19.75 25.09
CA PRO A 554 11.74 19.09 24.00
C PRO A 554 10.99 19.14 22.66
N VAL A 555 11.71 18.85 21.57
CA VAL A 555 11.09 18.61 20.25
C VAL A 555 10.03 17.49 20.37
N PRO A 556 8.86 17.63 19.73
CA PRO A 556 7.80 16.62 19.78
C PRO A 556 8.24 15.23 19.32
N ARG A 557 7.65 14.21 19.96
CA ARG A 557 7.84 12.78 19.70
C ARG A 557 6.53 12.15 19.23
N SER A 558 6.59 10.90 18.77
CA SER A 558 5.42 10.15 18.27
C SER A 558 4.32 9.93 19.30
N THR A 559 4.60 10.09 20.59
CA THR A 559 3.62 9.98 21.68
C THR A 559 3.00 11.32 22.10
N ASP A 560 3.47 12.45 21.55
CA ASP A 560 3.07 13.79 21.98
C ASP A 560 1.89 14.33 21.15
N ALA A 561 0.95 15.04 21.79
CA ALA A 561 -0.16 15.72 21.12
C ALA A 561 0.21 17.17 20.78
N VAL A 562 0.70 17.37 19.56
CA VAL A 562 1.31 18.62 19.10
C VAL A 562 0.27 19.67 18.74
N LYS A 563 0.49 20.91 19.20
CA LYS A 563 -0.41 22.04 18.96
C LYS A 563 0.32 23.19 18.26
N HIS A 564 0.00 23.44 16.99
CA HIS A 564 0.30 24.71 16.33
C HIS A 564 -0.92 25.62 16.41
N THR A 565 -1.24 26.07 17.62
CA THR A 565 -2.49 26.79 17.90
C THR A 565 -2.35 28.13 18.60
N VAL A 566 -1.19 28.42 19.19
CA VAL A 566 -0.98 29.60 20.06
C VAL A 566 -0.50 30.82 19.29
N ILE A 567 0.33 30.65 18.26
CA ILE A 567 0.81 31.71 17.39
C ILE A 567 0.49 31.42 15.92
N GLY A 568 0.44 32.47 15.10
CA GLY A 568 0.44 32.33 13.65
C GLY A 568 1.82 32.06 13.08
N GLY A 569 1.90 31.82 11.77
CA GLY A 569 3.15 31.63 11.04
C GLY A 569 3.44 30.18 10.65
N ASN A 570 4.62 29.98 10.08
CA ASN A 570 5.01 28.72 9.47
C ASN A 570 5.86 27.86 10.41
N LEU A 571 5.43 26.61 10.59
CA LEU A 571 6.18 25.52 11.20
C LEU A 571 6.71 24.62 10.07
N LEU A 572 8.03 24.64 9.87
CA LEU A 572 8.73 23.97 8.79
C LEU A 572 9.25 22.60 9.24
N VAL A 573 8.84 21.55 8.52
CA VAL A 573 9.34 20.19 8.60
C VAL A 573 10.27 19.95 7.41
N ASP A 574 11.57 19.94 7.66
CA ASP A 574 12.64 19.75 6.66
C ASP A 574 13.53 18.53 6.96
N SER A 575 13.13 17.72 7.93
CA SER A 575 13.65 16.40 8.28
C SER A 575 12.51 15.56 8.87
N THR A 576 12.78 14.32 9.28
CA THR A 576 11.76 13.49 9.96
C THR A 576 11.27 14.16 11.24
N ALA A 577 9.95 14.18 11.43
CA ALA A 577 9.22 14.78 12.55
C ALA A 577 8.09 13.84 12.99
N TYR A 578 7.82 13.80 14.29
CA TYR A 578 6.88 12.85 14.88
C TYR A 578 5.83 13.54 15.76
N ALA A 579 4.61 13.01 15.75
CA ALA A 579 3.53 13.38 16.66
C ALA A 579 2.57 12.20 16.85
N PHE A 580 1.81 12.19 17.95
CA PHE A 580 0.64 11.32 18.08
C PHE A 580 -0.59 11.98 17.43
N ASP A 581 -0.86 13.22 17.85
CA ASP A 581 -1.89 14.09 17.30
C ASP A 581 -1.23 15.41 16.83
N LEU A 582 -1.78 16.02 15.78
CA LEU A 582 -1.37 17.35 15.33
C LEU A 582 -2.59 18.25 15.08
N ASP A 583 -2.72 19.34 15.85
CA ASP A 583 -3.72 20.38 15.60
C ASP A 583 -3.05 21.64 15.02
N VAL A 584 -3.49 22.09 13.83
CA VAL A 584 -2.96 23.26 13.13
C VAL A 584 -4.04 24.33 13.03
N SER A 585 -3.98 25.37 13.87
CA SER A 585 -5.09 26.34 14.00
C SER A 585 -4.74 27.61 14.76
N ASN A 586 -4.59 28.75 14.08
CA ASN A 586 -4.47 30.05 14.76
C ASN A 586 -5.29 31.19 14.11
N ASN A 587 -5.56 32.26 14.87
CA ASN A 587 -6.23 33.47 14.36
C ASN A 587 -5.41 34.20 13.29
N SER A 588 -4.09 34.06 13.31
CA SER A 588 -3.14 34.71 12.39
C SER A 588 -2.48 33.69 11.46
N THR A 589 -3.28 32.82 10.84
CA THR A 589 -2.88 31.72 9.94
C THR A 589 -1.76 30.83 10.51
N ALA A 590 -2.11 29.62 10.95
CA ALA A 590 -1.11 28.60 11.29
C ALA A 590 -0.81 27.74 10.07
N THR A 591 0.46 27.64 9.67
CA THR A 591 0.90 26.80 8.56
C THR A 591 1.88 25.75 9.04
N VAL A 592 1.71 24.50 8.62
CA VAL A 592 2.75 23.48 8.64
C VAL A 592 3.22 23.25 7.21
N THR A 593 4.50 23.47 6.93
CA THR A 593 5.10 23.19 5.62
C THR A 593 6.02 21.99 5.72
N VAL A 594 5.78 20.95 4.92
CA VAL A 594 6.67 19.80 4.77
C VAL A 594 7.46 19.96 3.48
N ALA A 595 8.73 20.37 3.63
CA ALA A 595 9.62 20.62 2.50
C ALA A 595 10.29 19.33 2.02
N SER A 596 10.96 19.41 0.86
CA SER A 596 11.76 18.30 0.33
C SER A 596 12.79 17.82 1.35
N GLY A 597 12.84 16.50 1.58
CA GLY A 597 13.64 15.86 2.63
C GLY A 597 12.97 15.82 4.02
N GLY A 598 11.84 16.51 4.20
CA GLY A 598 10.99 16.42 5.39
C GLY A 598 10.03 15.24 5.32
N HIS A 599 9.78 14.63 6.48
CA HIS A 599 8.80 13.54 6.64
C HIS A 599 8.05 13.72 7.95
N LEU A 600 6.77 14.07 7.88
CA LEU A 600 5.92 14.25 9.05
C LEU A 600 5.13 12.96 9.29
N MET A 601 5.39 12.28 10.40
CA MET A 601 4.71 11.05 10.81
C MET A 601 3.80 11.34 12.00
N VAL A 602 2.50 11.16 11.83
CA VAL A 602 1.49 11.39 12.87
C VAL A 602 0.70 10.10 13.12
N ASP A 603 0.89 9.49 14.28
CA ASP A 603 0.39 8.12 14.55
C ASP A 603 -1.15 8.03 14.61
N ASN A 604 -1.85 9.10 14.98
CA ASN A 604 -3.31 9.11 15.09
C ASN A 604 -3.96 10.16 14.17
N ARG A 605 -4.10 11.42 14.58
CA ARG A 605 -4.88 12.42 13.80
C ARG A 605 -4.14 13.70 13.46
N ILE A 606 -4.44 14.24 12.29
CA ILE A 606 -4.09 15.61 11.86
C ILE A 606 -5.39 16.39 11.64
N ASP A 607 -5.59 17.45 12.40
CA ASP A 607 -6.73 18.37 12.24
C ASP A 607 -6.24 19.77 11.84
N VAL A 608 -6.67 20.24 10.68
CA VAL A 608 -6.28 21.51 10.09
C VAL A 608 -7.47 22.46 10.10
N GLY A 609 -7.34 23.62 10.73
CA GLY A 609 -8.42 24.63 10.80
C GLY A 609 -9.57 24.26 11.74
N ASN A 610 -9.33 23.56 12.84
CA ASN A 610 -10.33 23.08 13.80
C ASN A 610 -10.52 24.02 15.01
N ALA A 611 -11.20 25.17 14.85
CA ALA A 611 -11.48 26.13 15.95
C ALA A 611 -12.65 27.11 15.69
N ASP A 612 -13.31 27.57 16.76
CA ASP A 612 -14.41 28.57 16.74
C ASP A 612 -13.93 30.03 16.69
N SER A 613 -13.17 30.41 15.66
CA SER A 613 -12.73 31.81 15.47
C SER A 613 -12.15 32.07 14.08
N ALA A 614 -12.17 33.34 13.65
CA ALA A 614 -11.56 33.80 12.40
C ALA A 614 -10.07 33.39 12.34
N GLY A 615 -9.62 32.86 11.21
CA GLY A 615 -8.25 32.38 10.99
C GLY A 615 -8.19 31.32 9.90
N ILE A 616 -7.00 30.78 9.66
CA ILE A 616 -6.75 29.69 8.70
C ILE A 616 -5.81 28.68 9.38
N GLY A 617 -6.11 27.39 9.26
CA GLY A 617 -5.12 26.33 9.44
C GLY A 617 -4.67 25.84 8.08
N MET A 618 -3.38 25.61 7.87
CA MET A 618 -2.86 25.22 6.56
C MET A 618 -1.79 24.13 6.67
N LEU A 619 -1.88 23.11 5.83
CA LEU A 619 -0.86 22.08 5.61
C LEU A 619 -0.35 22.19 4.16
N VAL A 620 0.95 22.37 3.98
CA VAL A 620 1.59 22.51 2.66
C VAL A 620 2.66 21.44 2.50
N VAL A 621 2.64 20.68 1.40
CA VAL A 621 3.63 19.65 1.07
C VAL A 621 4.36 20.00 -0.22
N ASN A 622 5.66 20.27 -0.09
CA ASN A 622 6.56 20.74 -1.14
C ASN A 622 7.72 19.75 -1.32
N GLY A 623 7.41 18.53 -1.73
CA GLY A 623 8.38 17.47 -2.05
C GLY A 623 8.76 16.57 -0.88
N GLY A 624 8.16 16.77 0.30
CA GLY A 624 8.30 15.87 1.46
C GLY A 624 7.17 14.83 1.54
N ALA A 625 7.11 14.12 2.65
CA ALA A 625 6.09 13.10 2.92
C ALA A 625 5.30 13.40 4.20
N VAL A 626 3.99 13.14 4.19
CA VAL A 626 3.12 13.18 5.38
C VAL A 626 2.41 11.84 5.52
N ASP A 627 2.50 11.22 6.68
CA ASP A 627 1.76 10.01 7.01
C ASP A 627 0.85 10.26 8.22
N ALA A 628 -0.44 9.93 8.09
CA ALA A 628 -1.43 10.01 9.16
C ALA A 628 -2.01 8.62 9.44
N GLY A 629 -1.77 8.08 10.64
CA GLY A 629 -2.14 6.71 11.01
C GLY A 629 -3.64 6.47 11.25
N ASN A 630 -4.46 7.52 11.34
CA ASN A 630 -5.91 7.40 11.42
C ASN A 630 -6.63 8.49 10.61
N THR A 631 -6.78 9.73 11.08
CA THR A 631 -7.59 10.73 10.35
C THR A 631 -6.82 11.95 9.89
N LEU A 632 -7.09 12.44 8.68
CA LEU A 632 -6.66 13.76 8.20
C LEU A 632 -7.90 14.60 7.86
N THR A 633 -8.15 15.66 8.63
CA THR A 633 -9.33 16.50 8.43
C THR A 633 -8.96 17.96 8.19
N PHE A 634 -9.52 18.54 7.12
CA PHE A 634 -9.50 19.96 6.84
C PHE A 634 -10.87 20.54 7.22
N GLY A 635 -10.90 21.35 8.28
CA GLY A 635 -12.14 21.88 8.86
C GLY A 635 -13.01 20.78 9.48
N ARG A 636 -12.63 20.28 10.67
CA ARG A 636 -13.38 19.21 11.38
C ARG A 636 -14.52 19.74 12.27
N PHE A 637 -14.27 20.83 12.99
CA PHE A 637 -15.27 21.51 13.81
C PHE A 637 -15.02 23.01 13.77
N GLY A 638 -16.00 23.75 14.30
CA GLY A 638 -15.99 25.19 14.38
C GLY A 638 -16.17 25.88 13.05
N SER A 639 -15.74 27.14 12.94
CA SER A 639 -16.01 28.01 11.78
C SER A 639 -14.75 28.45 11.02
N ARG A 640 -13.61 27.82 11.30
CA ARG A 640 -12.32 28.15 10.71
C ARG A 640 -12.09 27.35 9.44
N LEU A 641 -11.39 27.96 8.47
CA LEU A 641 -11.02 27.32 7.21
C LEU A 641 -9.77 26.46 7.40
N GLY A 642 -9.86 25.18 7.03
CA GLY A 642 -8.72 24.27 6.89
C GLY A 642 -8.28 24.16 5.44
N LEU A 643 -7.00 24.43 5.15
CA LEU A 643 -6.43 24.38 3.81
C LEU A 643 -5.34 23.33 3.69
N GLY A 644 -5.36 22.56 2.60
CA GLY A 644 -4.31 21.63 2.21
C GLY A 644 -3.75 21.99 0.84
N GLU A 645 -2.43 21.96 0.70
CA GLU A 645 -1.74 22.11 -0.58
C GLU A 645 -0.73 20.99 -0.76
N LEU A 646 -0.93 20.13 -1.76
CA LEU A 646 0.04 19.13 -2.20
C LEU A 646 0.63 19.58 -3.54
N ASN A 647 1.79 20.23 -3.50
CA ASN A 647 2.46 20.74 -4.69
C ASN A 647 3.37 19.67 -5.32
N SER A 648 4.00 18.83 -4.49
CA SER A 648 4.79 17.65 -4.87
C SER A 648 5.07 16.80 -3.63
N GLY A 649 5.52 15.54 -3.77
CA GLY A 649 5.76 14.64 -2.64
C GLY A 649 4.58 13.70 -2.40
N SER A 650 4.34 13.32 -1.14
CA SER A 650 3.28 12.37 -0.80
C SER A 650 2.51 12.73 0.48
N ILE A 651 1.22 12.40 0.49
CA ILE A 651 0.37 12.34 1.69
C ILE A 651 -0.26 10.95 1.73
N THR A 652 -0.06 10.21 2.82
CA THR A 652 -0.67 8.89 3.06
C THR A 652 -1.57 8.97 4.28
N VAL A 653 -2.79 8.49 4.16
CA VAL A 653 -3.76 8.46 5.27
C VAL A 653 -4.32 7.04 5.40
N GLU A 654 -4.15 6.45 6.58
CA GLU A 654 -4.55 5.07 6.88
C GLU A 654 -6.04 4.93 7.26
N GLY A 655 -6.68 5.97 7.79
CA GLY A 655 -8.11 5.99 8.09
C GLY A 655 -8.84 7.07 7.29
N VAL A 656 -9.79 7.80 7.89
CA VAL A 656 -10.68 8.71 7.15
C VAL A 656 -10.02 10.05 6.78
N SER A 657 -10.14 10.46 5.51
CA SER A 657 -9.91 11.84 5.09
C SER A 657 -11.22 12.62 4.95
N SER A 658 -11.25 13.88 5.38
CA SER A 658 -12.45 14.71 5.27
C SER A 658 -12.15 16.18 4.99
N LEU A 659 -12.85 16.76 4.01
CA LEU A 659 -12.90 18.19 3.71
C LEU A 659 -14.27 18.72 4.14
N GLY A 660 -14.35 19.57 5.17
CA GLY A 660 -15.62 20.02 5.74
C GLY A 660 -16.33 18.95 6.59
N GLY A 661 -15.65 18.43 7.62
CA GLY A 661 -16.14 17.35 8.47
C GLY A 661 -17.02 17.82 9.65
N ASN A 662 -17.84 16.91 10.20
CA ASN A 662 -18.52 16.86 11.52
C ASN A 662 -19.24 18.12 12.10
N ASN A 663 -19.23 19.27 11.43
CA ASN A 663 -19.94 20.48 11.86
C ASN A 663 -20.36 21.33 10.66
N ALA A 664 -21.59 21.88 10.70
CA ALA A 664 -22.17 22.66 9.60
C ALA A 664 -21.45 24.00 9.32
N THR A 665 -20.72 24.55 10.28
CA THR A 665 -19.95 25.79 10.06
C THR A 665 -18.52 25.52 9.60
N ALA A 666 -18.08 24.27 9.59
CA ALA A 666 -16.71 23.93 9.22
C ALA A 666 -16.54 24.05 7.70
N SER A 667 -15.33 24.41 7.27
CA SER A 667 -15.00 24.46 5.85
C SER A 667 -13.58 23.95 5.62
N GLY A 668 -13.42 23.10 4.61
CA GLY A 668 -12.15 22.48 4.24
C GLY A 668 -11.88 22.53 2.75
N GLU A 669 -10.65 22.83 2.36
CA GLU A 669 -10.20 22.78 0.98
C GLU A 669 -8.88 22.04 0.86
N LEU A 670 -8.75 21.18 -0.17
CA LEU A 670 -7.50 20.53 -0.54
C LEU A 670 -7.21 20.80 -2.02
N THR A 671 -6.02 21.34 -2.30
CA THR A 671 -5.50 21.49 -3.66
C THR A 671 -4.33 20.54 -3.91
N ILE A 672 -4.43 19.70 -4.95
CA ILE A 672 -3.37 18.81 -5.42
C ILE A 672 -2.88 19.33 -6.78
N SER A 673 -1.65 19.84 -6.83
CA SER A 673 -1.02 20.33 -8.06
C SER A 673 0.04 19.37 -8.60
N GLY A 674 0.47 18.40 -7.80
CA GLY A 674 1.49 17.40 -8.13
C GLY A 674 1.64 16.38 -7.00
N GLY A 675 2.49 15.36 -7.17
CA GLY A 675 2.66 14.31 -6.15
C GLY A 675 1.49 13.33 -6.04
N THR A 676 1.44 12.58 -4.94
CA THR A 676 0.43 11.54 -4.70
C THR A 676 -0.22 11.70 -3.33
N PHE A 677 -1.55 11.81 -3.30
CA PHE A 677 -2.35 11.64 -2.09
C PHE A 677 -2.95 10.24 -2.09
N SER A 678 -2.63 9.42 -1.10
CA SER A 678 -3.11 8.05 -0.96
C SER A 678 -4.00 7.93 0.27
N ASN A 679 -5.24 7.45 0.06
CA ASN A 679 -6.14 7.09 1.15
C ASN A 679 -6.92 5.82 0.76
N THR A 680 -6.20 4.70 0.83
CA THR A 680 -6.64 3.41 0.31
C THR A 680 -7.36 2.55 1.34
N ASN A 681 -7.31 2.90 2.62
CA ASN A 681 -7.78 2.02 3.69
C ASN A 681 -9.16 2.41 4.24
N ASP A 682 -9.60 3.66 4.03
CA ASP A 682 -10.93 4.12 4.48
C ASP A 682 -11.49 5.21 3.53
N LEU A 683 -12.52 5.94 3.99
CA LEU A 683 -13.30 6.89 3.22
C LEU A 683 -12.60 8.23 3.02
N PHE A 684 -12.78 8.77 1.81
CA PHE A 684 -12.46 10.14 1.48
C PHE A 684 -13.76 10.94 1.27
N ASN A 685 -14.02 11.92 2.13
CA ASN A 685 -15.24 12.72 2.10
C ASN A 685 -14.96 14.17 1.67
N VAL A 686 -15.77 14.68 0.75
CA VAL A 686 -15.77 16.07 0.29
C VAL A 686 -17.14 16.67 0.57
N GLY A 687 -17.26 17.52 1.59
CA GLY A 687 -18.53 18.06 2.04
C GLY A 687 -19.36 17.00 2.77
N LEU A 688 -19.11 16.80 4.07
CA LEU A 688 -19.86 15.85 4.91
C LEU A 688 -20.93 16.57 5.72
N THR A 689 -20.51 17.47 6.60
CA THR A 689 -21.45 18.30 7.38
C THR A 689 -21.22 19.77 7.11
N GLY A 690 -19.96 20.17 6.96
CA GLY A 690 -19.55 21.49 6.50
C GLY A 690 -19.11 21.45 5.03
N ASP A 691 -18.85 22.61 4.45
CA ASP A 691 -18.49 22.74 3.04
C ASP A 691 -17.08 22.18 2.76
N GLY A 692 -16.94 21.36 1.72
CA GLY A 692 -15.68 20.75 1.31
C GLY A 692 -15.38 20.97 -0.16
N THR A 693 -14.14 21.36 -0.48
CA THR A 693 -13.68 21.55 -1.86
C THR A 693 -12.39 20.79 -2.13
N LEU A 694 -12.36 19.95 -3.16
CA LEU A 694 -11.17 19.30 -3.70
C LEU A 694 -10.81 19.91 -5.05
N ASN A 695 -9.62 20.46 -5.19
CA ASN A 695 -9.08 20.98 -6.45
C ASN A 695 -7.91 20.09 -6.92
N MET A 696 -8.07 19.46 -8.07
CA MET A 696 -7.06 18.67 -8.75
C MET A 696 -6.55 19.47 -9.96
N ASN A 697 -5.32 19.96 -9.86
CA ASN A 697 -4.60 20.72 -10.88
C ASN A 697 -3.39 19.93 -11.43
N GLY A 698 -3.26 18.66 -11.07
CA GLY A 698 -2.16 17.76 -11.38
C GLY A 698 -2.08 16.61 -10.38
N GLY A 699 -1.01 15.81 -10.44
CA GLY A 699 -0.76 14.73 -9.48
C GLY A 699 -1.79 13.60 -9.51
N VAL A 700 -1.81 12.81 -8.43
CA VAL A 700 -2.70 11.65 -8.29
C VAL A 700 -3.39 11.67 -6.92
N LEU A 701 -4.71 11.53 -6.92
CA LEU A 701 -5.49 11.11 -5.76
C LEU A 701 -5.83 9.63 -5.91
N HIS A 702 -5.17 8.79 -5.11
CA HIS A 702 -5.34 7.34 -5.12
C HIS A 702 -6.17 6.91 -3.91
N LEU A 703 -7.44 6.61 -4.17
CA LEU A 703 -8.34 6.04 -3.18
C LEU A 703 -8.36 4.52 -3.31
N HIS A 704 -9.11 3.85 -2.44
CA HIS A 704 -9.30 2.42 -2.55
C HIS A 704 -9.85 2.04 -3.94
N ILE A 705 -9.25 1.05 -4.60
CA ILE A 705 -9.65 0.58 -5.94
C ILE A 705 -9.89 -0.93 -6.02
N ASP A 706 -9.53 -1.69 -4.98
CA ASP A 706 -9.52 -3.15 -5.02
C ASP A 706 -10.94 -3.74 -5.10
N ASP A 707 -11.02 -4.94 -5.68
CA ASP A 707 -12.25 -5.70 -5.79
C ASP A 707 -12.63 -6.29 -4.42
N GLY A 708 -13.71 -5.79 -3.79
CA GLY A 708 -14.30 -6.42 -2.58
C GLY A 708 -14.62 -5.44 -1.45
N ILE A 709 -13.96 -4.27 -1.42
CA ILE A 709 -14.21 -3.22 -0.44
C ILE A 709 -14.89 -2.02 -1.12
N TRP A 710 -15.98 -1.54 -0.51
CA TRP A 710 -16.74 -0.40 -1.02
C TRP A 710 -16.40 0.89 -0.27
N ASN A 711 -15.31 1.52 -0.70
CA ASN A 711 -14.86 2.84 -0.21
C ASN A 711 -14.89 3.87 -1.35
N PRO A 712 -16.09 4.37 -1.73
CA PRO A 712 -16.22 5.35 -2.79
C PRO A 712 -15.71 6.72 -2.34
N LEU A 713 -15.31 7.54 -3.31
CA LEU A 713 -15.26 8.99 -3.13
C LEU A 713 -16.66 9.48 -2.80
N ARG A 714 -16.83 10.10 -1.63
CA ARG A 714 -18.11 10.63 -1.15
C ARG A 714 -18.13 12.13 -1.26
N ILE A 715 -19.16 12.67 -1.90
CA ILE A 715 -19.29 14.09 -2.17
C ILE A 715 -20.70 14.52 -1.76
N GLY A 716 -20.81 15.54 -0.91
CA GLY A 716 -22.11 16.03 -0.41
C GLY A 716 -22.86 14.97 0.41
N LYS A 717 -22.19 14.32 1.37
CA LYS A 717 -22.84 13.32 2.23
C LYS A 717 -23.31 13.96 3.52
N GLY A 718 -24.41 14.70 3.46
CA GLY A 718 -24.97 15.49 4.55
C GLY A 718 -25.03 16.98 4.18
N ALA A 719 -25.40 17.83 5.16
CA ALA A 719 -25.78 19.23 4.91
C ALA A 719 -24.68 20.17 4.34
N GLY A 720 -23.45 19.69 4.15
CA GLY A 720 -22.34 20.48 3.63
C GLY A 720 -22.18 20.30 2.12
N ASN A 721 -21.87 21.38 1.39
CA ASN A 721 -21.66 21.28 -0.05
C ASN A 721 -20.33 20.58 -0.36
N GLY A 722 -20.34 19.63 -1.30
CA GLY A 722 -19.16 18.93 -1.78
C GLY A 722 -18.82 19.32 -3.21
N ILE A 723 -17.65 19.91 -3.44
CA ILE A 723 -17.21 20.32 -4.78
C ILE A 723 -15.88 19.65 -5.11
N VAL A 724 -15.82 18.96 -6.25
CA VAL A 724 -14.58 18.42 -6.82
C VAL A 724 -14.32 19.09 -8.16
N ASN A 725 -13.21 19.81 -8.27
CA ASN A 725 -12.75 20.44 -9.51
C ASN A 725 -11.54 19.66 -10.04
N LEU A 726 -11.64 19.12 -11.25
CA LEU A 726 -10.55 18.42 -11.94
C LEU A 726 -10.18 19.23 -13.17
N THR A 727 -9.05 19.92 -13.11
CA THR A 727 -8.48 20.68 -14.25
C THR A 727 -7.28 19.96 -14.87
N ASP A 728 -6.56 19.15 -14.09
CA ASP A 728 -5.52 18.22 -14.55
C ASP A 728 -5.27 17.14 -13.47
N GLY A 729 -4.47 16.12 -13.77
CA GLY A 729 -4.16 15.00 -12.87
C GLY A 729 -5.18 13.86 -12.93
N THR A 730 -5.06 12.92 -12.00
CA THR A 730 -5.87 11.70 -11.98
C THR A 730 -6.49 11.45 -10.60
N ILE A 731 -7.80 11.22 -10.56
CA ILE A 731 -8.48 10.62 -9.40
C ILE A 731 -8.74 9.15 -9.73
N MET A 732 -8.24 8.24 -8.92
CA MET A 732 -8.54 6.80 -9.00
C MET A 732 -9.37 6.39 -7.80
N THR A 733 -10.54 5.80 -8.03
CA THR A 733 -11.45 5.38 -6.97
C THR A 733 -12.24 4.13 -7.33
N ARG A 734 -12.66 3.35 -6.33
CA ARG A 734 -13.57 2.23 -6.54
C ARG A 734 -14.94 2.66 -7.03
N GLY A 735 -15.40 3.84 -6.62
CA GLY A 735 -16.72 4.33 -6.95
C GLY A 735 -16.97 5.74 -6.46
N ILE A 736 -18.12 6.28 -6.83
CA ILE A 736 -18.52 7.64 -6.51
C ILE A 736 -19.91 7.59 -5.87
N GLN A 737 -20.08 8.32 -4.76
CA GLN A 737 -21.38 8.61 -4.16
C GLN A 737 -21.55 10.12 -4.03
N MET A 738 -22.52 10.65 -4.77
CA MET A 738 -22.87 12.07 -4.83
C MET A 738 -24.31 12.24 -4.35
N ASP A 739 -24.51 12.92 -3.22
CA ASP A 739 -25.80 13.11 -2.54
C ASP A 739 -26.64 11.82 -2.48
N TRP A 740 -25.99 10.66 -2.38
CA TRP A 740 -26.67 9.38 -2.54
C TRP A 740 -27.28 8.89 -1.24
N GLY A 741 -28.61 8.75 -1.25
CA GLY A 741 -29.37 8.22 -0.12
C GLY A 741 -29.60 9.25 1.00
N ASP A 742 -29.42 10.54 0.68
CA ASP A 742 -29.75 11.67 1.54
C ASP A 742 -30.74 12.62 0.84
N THR A 743 -31.48 13.40 1.62
CA THR A 743 -32.39 14.47 1.15
C THR A 743 -32.08 15.77 1.90
N ASP A 744 -30.81 15.95 2.21
CA ASP A 744 -30.29 17.08 2.96
C ASP A 744 -30.20 18.34 2.06
N PRO A 745 -29.84 19.53 2.60
CA PRO A 745 -29.78 20.76 1.80
C PRO A 745 -28.45 20.98 1.08
N GLY A 746 -27.44 20.13 1.30
CA GLY A 746 -26.13 20.22 0.66
C GLY A 746 -26.20 19.79 -0.80
N ALA A 747 -25.29 20.33 -1.62
CA ALA A 747 -25.16 19.96 -3.03
C ALA A 747 -23.81 19.29 -3.30
N SER A 748 -23.79 18.31 -4.20
CA SER A 748 -22.58 17.68 -4.71
C SER A 748 -22.32 18.03 -6.18
N THR A 749 -21.08 18.41 -6.49
CA THR A 749 -20.65 18.73 -7.86
C THR A 749 -19.28 18.16 -8.17
N ILE A 750 -19.16 17.49 -9.32
CA ILE A 750 -17.87 17.16 -9.95
C ILE A 750 -17.76 17.98 -11.24
N ASN A 751 -16.67 18.73 -11.38
CA ASN A 751 -16.33 19.48 -12.59
C ASN A 751 -15.11 18.85 -13.26
N LEU A 752 -15.31 18.18 -14.39
CA LEU A 752 -14.27 17.56 -15.22
C LEU A 752 -13.80 18.54 -16.30
N PHE A 753 -13.15 19.62 -15.88
CA PHE A 753 -12.61 20.64 -16.80
C PHE A 753 -11.29 20.23 -17.47
N GLY A 754 -10.65 19.17 -16.99
CA GLY A 754 -9.49 18.49 -17.57
C GLY A 754 -9.22 17.19 -16.79
N GLY A 755 -8.00 16.65 -16.90
CA GLY A 755 -7.57 15.46 -16.15
C GLY A 755 -8.41 14.19 -16.41
N THR A 756 -8.27 13.20 -15.53
CA THR A 756 -8.96 11.91 -15.61
C THR A 756 -9.59 11.50 -14.26
N LEU A 757 -10.89 11.20 -14.27
CA LEU A 757 -11.59 10.54 -13.18
C LEU A 757 -11.83 9.07 -13.53
N GLN A 758 -11.17 8.16 -12.82
CA GLN A 758 -11.17 6.73 -13.10
C GLN A 758 -11.89 5.96 -11.98
N VAL A 759 -12.92 5.21 -12.37
CA VAL A 759 -13.76 4.36 -11.51
C VAL A 759 -13.48 2.89 -11.78
N GLU A 760 -12.86 2.23 -10.82
CA GLU A 760 -12.48 0.81 -10.91
C GLU A 760 -13.63 -0.16 -10.58
N GLY A 761 -14.71 0.32 -9.97
CA GLY A 761 -15.92 -0.45 -9.72
C GLY A 761 -16.63 -0.78 -11.02
N GLY A 762 -16.38 -1.96 -11.56
CA GLY A 762 -16.94 -2.39 -12.83
C GLY A 762 -18.40 -2.85 -12.76
N PHE A 763 -19.28 -2.14 -12.06
CA PHE A 763 -20.71 -2.46 -11.89
C PHE A 763 -21.56 -1.17 -11.82
N ALA A 764 -22.82 -1.21 -12.26
CA ALA A 764 -23.69 -0.04 -12.39
C ALA A 764 -23.78 0.83 -11.12
N SER A 765 -23.84 0.20 -9.95
CA SER A 765 -23.95 0.93 -8.68
C SER A 765 -22.62 1.49 -8.15
N ALA A 766 -21.54 1.42 -8.93
CA ALA A 766 -20.26 2.03 -8.61
C ALA A 766 -20.27 3.55 -8.79
N VAL A 767 -21.19 4.08 -9.61
CA VAL A 767 -21.46 5.52 -9.72
C VAL A 767 -22.89 5.73 -9.25
N ARG A 768 -23.05 6.47 -8.16
CA ARG A 768 -24.37 6.77 -7.59
C ARG A 768 -24.52 8.28 -7.43
N MET A 769 -25.54 8.81 -8.07
CA MET A 769 -25.90 10.22 -8.02
C MET A 769 -27.35 10.31 -7.57
N GLY A 770 -27.61 11.15 -6.57
CA GLY A 770 -28.92 11.40 -5.98
C GLY A 770 -29.20 12.90 -5.86
N ASP A 771 -30.41 13.23 -5.41
CA ASP A 771 -30.85 14.59 -5.09
C ASP A 771 -30.40 15.68 -6.09
N THR A 772 -29.49 16.59 -5.69
CA THR A 772 -29.02 17.72 -6.50
C THR A 772 -27.65 17.48 -7.15
N ALA A 773 -27.15 16.24 -7.14
CA ALA A 773 -25.86 15.89 -7.71
C ALA A 773 -25.70 16.31 -9.17
N GLN A 774 -24.55 16.88 -9.52
CA GLN A 774 -24.19 17.25 -10.89
C GLN A 774 -22.76 16.87 -11.25
N MET A 775 -22.57 16.24 -12.42
CA MET A 775 -21.27 16.00 -13.02
C MET A 775 -21.17 16.78 -14.34
N ASN A 776 -20.28 17.76 -14.37
CA ASN A 776 -20.10 18.68 -15.48
C ASN A 776 -18.85 18.30 -16.29
N PHE A 777 -19.01 18.04 -17.58
CA PHE A 777 -17.92 17.73 -18.51
C PHE A 777 -17.46 18.99 -19.26
N GLY A 778 -16.16 19.30 -19.13
CA GLY A 778 -15.41 20.18 -20.02
C GLY A 778 -14.37 19.38 -20.79
N GLU A 779 -13.10 19.73 -20.66
CA GLU A 779 -12.00 19.04 -21.37
C GLU A 779 -11.52 17.76 -20.66
N GLY A 780 -12.13 17.37 -19.54
CA GLY A 780 -11.76 16.18 -18.76
C GLY A 780 -12.33 14.87 -19.31
N ARG A 781 -11.87 13.76 -18.71
CA ARG A 781 -12.30 12.40 -19.07
C ARG A 781 -12.82 11.63 -17.87
N PHE A 782 -13.85 10.83 -18.10
CA PHE A 782 -14.40 9.90 -17.13
C PHE A 782 -14.23 8.47 -17.64
N LEU A 783 -13.52 7.63 -16.88
CA LEU A 783 -13.27 6.22 -17.21
C LEU A 783 -14.01 5.35 -16.20
N TRP A 784 -14.84 4.42 -16.67
CA TRP A 784 -15.60 3.50 -15.84
C TRP A 784 -15.36 2.06 -16.28
N LYS A 785 -14.81 1.23 -15.39
CA LYS A 785 -14.42 -0.15 -15.72
C LYS A 785 -15.58 -1.00 -16.26
N GLY A 786 -15.28 -1.75 -17.31
CA GLY A 786 -16.24 -2.59 -18.04
C GLY A 786 -17.13 -1.80 -19.00
N ASN A 787 -18.00 -2.52 -19.71
CA ASN A 787 -18.98 -1.87 -20.58
C ASN A 787 -20.12 -1.28 -19.73
N ARG A 788 -20.08 0.03 -19.57
CA ARG A 788 -20.98 0.86 -18.75
C ARG A 788 -21.68 1.95 -19.56
N VAL A 789 -21.69 1.84 -20.89
CA VAL A 789 -22.32 2.83 -21.79
C VAL A 789 -23.81 3.01 -21.45
N ALA A 790 -24.55 1.92 -21.26
CA ALA A 790 -25.98 1.98 -20.89
C ALA A 790 -26.23 2.55 -19.48
N ASP A 791 -25.32 2.25 -18.53
CA ASP A 791 -25.39 2.79 -17.18
C ASP A 791 -25.15 4.31 -17.20
N PHE A 792 -24.18 4.78 -17.99
CA PHE A 792 -23.90 6.20 -18.18
C PHE A 792 -25.03 6.93 -18.91
N ALA A 793 -25.64 6.32 -19.93
CA ALA A 793 -26.83 6.87 -20.61
C ALA A 793 -28.00 7.11 -19.64
N SER A 794 -28.11 6.27 -18.59
CA SER A 794 -29.11 6.44 -17.53
C SER A 794 -28.82 7.68 -16.66
N LEU A 795 -27.55 8.04 -16.46
CA LEU A 795 -27.17 9.27 -15.75
C LEU A 795 -27.50 10.53 -16.57
N VAL A 796 -27.25 10.48 -17.89
CA VAL A 796 -27.58 11.59 -18.80
C VAL A 796 -29.10 11.82 -18.83
N SER A 797 -29.89 10.77 -19.05
CA SER A 797 -31.36 10.86 -19.05
C SER A 797 -31.95 11.21 -17.69
N GLY A 798 -31.24 10.91 -16.60
CA GLY A 798 -31.59 11.32 -15.23
C GLY A 798 -31.35 12.81 -14.94
N GLY A 799 -30.68 13.56 -15.82
CA GLY A 799 -30.37 14.97 -15.63
C GLY A 799 -29.19 15.24 -14.69
N PHE A 800 -28.37 14.22 -14.42
CA PHE A 800 -27.19 14.33 -13.54
C PHE A 800 -25.93 14.82 -14.27
N ILE A 801 -25.95 14.80 -15.61
CA ILE A 801 -24.81 15.09 -16.46
C ILE A 801 -25.06 16.37 -17.26
N ALA A 802 -24.12 17.31 -17.19
CA ALA A 802 -24.05 18.47 -18.08
C ALA A 802 -22.69 18.52 -18.78
N TRP A 803 -22.61 19.17 -19.93
CA TRP A 803 -21.36 19.30 -20.68
C TRP A 803 -21.31 20.60 -21.46
N ALA A 804 -20.14 21.24 -21.50
CA ALA A 804 -19.87 22.44 -22.28
C ALA A 804 -18.35 22.64 -22.41
N ASN A 805 -17.89 23.27 -23.49
CA ASN A 805 -16.46 23.54 -23.72
C ASN A 805 -15.61 22.26 -23.66
N GLY A 806 -16.03 21.23 -24.41
CA GLY A 806 -15.29 19.97 -24.53
C GLY A 806 -13.90 20.11 -25.19
N GLN A 807 -13.21 18.99 -25.38
CA GLN A 807 -11.90 18.93 -26.05
C GLN A 807 -12.02 19.33 -27.54
N ASP A 808 -10.92 19.84 -28.11
CA ASP A 808 -10.86 20.33 -29.51
C ASP A 808 -10.75 19.20 -30.57
N GLY A 809 -10.79 17.92 -30.15
CA GLY A 809 -10.65 16.77 -31.05
C GLY A 809 -11.37 15.52 -30.53
N MET A 810 -11.70 14.62 -31.45
CA MET A 810 -12.32 13.33 -31.13
C MET A 810 -11.28 12.32 -30.65
N LEU A 811 -11.64 11.46 -29.68
CA LEU A 811 -10.73 10.42 -29.18
C LEU A 811 -10.78 9.13 -30.00
N THR A 812 -11.89 8.86 -30.68
CA THR A 812 -12.12 7.70 -31.55
C THR A 812 -13.21 8.03 -32.56
N GLU A 813 -13.14 7.46 -33.77
CA GLU A 813 -14.23 7.52 -34.76
C GLU A 813 -15.30 6.44 -34.54
N ASN A 814 -15.02 5.48 -33.65
CA ASN A 814 -15.93 4.40 -33.28
C ASN A 814 -16.34 4.62 -31.83
N TRP A 815 -17.57 5.09 -31.59
CA TRP A 815 -18.17 5.24 -30.27
C TRP A 815 -19.55 4.57 -30.25
N GLU A 816 -20.00 4.08 -29.10
CA GLU A 816 -21.32 3.43 -28.97
C GLU A 816 -22.48 4.42 -28.84
N GLU A 817 -22.32 5.51 -28.10
CA GLU A 817 -23.38 6.49 -27.82
C GLU A 817 -22.87 7.94 -27.83
N SER A 818 -23.72 8.88 -28.20
CA SER A 818 -23.42 10.31 -28.10
C SER A 818 -24.66 11.18 -27.84
N TRP A 819 -24.45 12.34 -27.20
CA TRP A 819 -25.48 13.32 -26.87
C TRP A 819 -25.02 14.72 -27.22
N THR A 820 -25.81 15.47 -27.97
CA THR A 820 -25.51 16.87 -28.31
C THR A 820 -26.43 17.82 -27.56
N ASN A 821 -25.90 18.96 -27.14
CA ASN A 821 -26.68 20.09 -26.63
C ASN A 821 -26.65 21.31 -27.56
N GLY A 822 -26.14 21.14 -28.79
CA GLY A 822 -25.97 22.17 -29.81
C GLY A 822 -24.63 22.92 -29.74
N THR A 823 -23.98 22.97 -28.57
CA THR A 823 -22.68 23.66 -28.38
C THR A 823 -21.52 22.71 -28.10
N SER A 824 -21.82 21.48 -27.68
CA SER A 824 -20.86 20.43 -27.44
C SER A 824 -21.55 19.06 -27.58
N ILE A 825 -20.76 18.05 -27.92
CA ILE A 825 -21.22 16.65 -28.00
C ILE A 825 -20.50 15.86 -26.91
N LEU A 826 -21.24 15.11 -26.12
CA LEU A 826 -20.74 14.15 -25.15
C LEU A 826 -20.73 12.77 -25.82
N PHE A 827 -19.61 12.05 -25.72
CA PHE A 827 -19.45 10.71 -26.27
C PHE A 827 -19.25 9.69 -25.16
N ALA A 828 -19.73 8.47 -25.38
CA ALA A 828 -19.39 7.31 -24.58
C ALA A 828 -18.92 6.19 -25.51
N ASP A 829 -17.72 5.70 -25.25
CA ASP A 829 -17.08 4.59 -25.96
C ASP A 829 -16.75 3.46 -24.97
N TYR A 830 -16.73 2.21 -25.44
CA TYR A 830 -16.18 1.07 -24.71
C TYR A 830 -15.05 0.38 -25.49
N ASN A 831 -13.89 0.27 -24.84
CA ASN A 831 -12.65 -0.37 -25.31
C ASN A 831 -11.83 0.34 -26.39
N ASP A 832 -12.38 1.20 -27.24
CA ASP A 832 -11.61 1.79 -28.35
C ASP A 832 -10.70 2.94 -27.87
N VAL A 833 -11.20 3.80 -26.98
CA VAL A 833 -10.41 4.88 -26.36
C VAL A 833 -9.54 4.35 -25.23
N SER A 834 -10.08 3.46 -24.40
CA SER A 834 -9.37 2.86 -23.27
C SER A 834 -9.80 1.41 -23.05
N ASN A 835 -8.88 0.49 -23.31
CA ASN A 835 -9.14 -0.95 -23.24
C ASN A 835 -9.64 -1.36 -21.85
N GLY A 836 -10.81 -1.98 -21.80
CA GLY A 836 -11.46 -2.46 -20.57
C GLY A 836 -12.38 -1.43 -19.89
N TYR A 837 -12.54 -0.23 -20.43
CA TYR A 837 -13.30 0.86 -19.80
C TYR A 837 -14.35 1.44 -20.76
N THR A 838 -15.47 1.84 -20.20
CA THR A 838 -16.30 2.88 -20.82
C THR A 838 -15.65 4.23 -20.56
N THR A 839 -15.29 4.94 -21.63
CA THR A 839 -14.68 6.27 -21.60
C THR A 839 -15.68 7.30 -22.05
N VAL A 840 -15.85 8.37 -21.28
CA VAL A 840 -16.73 9.49 -21.59
C VAL A 840 -15.92 10.78 -21.67
N TRP A 841 -16.15 11.54 -22.73
CA TRP A 841 -15.55 12.86 -22.95
C TRP A 841 -16.51 13.76 -23.72
N ALA A 842 -16.36 15.08 -23.55
CA ALA A 842 -17.06 16.06 -24.37
C ALA A 842 -16.12 16.60 -25.45
N THR A 843 -16.66 16.94 -26.62
CA THR A 843 -15.99 17.74 -27.65
C THR A 843 -16.80 18.99 -27.98
N LYS A 844 -16.12 20.08 -28.36
CA LYS A 844 -16.78 21.27 -28.88
C LYS A 844 -17.32 20.97 -30.28
N THR A 845 -18.54 21.45 -30.59
CA THR A 845 -19.01 21.48 -31.98
C THR A 845 -18.32 22.61 -32.73
N SER A 846 -18.11 22.48 -34.04
CA SER A 846 -17.66 23.63 -34.84
C SER A 846 -18.66 24.77 -34.72
N ALA A 847 -18.18 26.01 -34.82
CA ALA A 847 -19.05 27.18 -34.71
C ALA A 847 -20.13 27.19 -35.82
N TYR A 848 -19.83 26.61 -37.00
CA TYR A 848 -20.81 26.32 -38.04
C TYR A 848 -21.89 25.34 -37.56
N ALA A 849 -21.51 24.21 -36.96
CA ALA A 849 -22.46 23.21 -36.48
C ALA A 849 -23.40 23.76 -35.39
N SER A 850 -22.92 24.62 -34.49
CA SER A 850 -23.76 25.31 -33.52
C SER A 850 -24.75 26.28 -34.19
N TRP A 851 -24.28 27.05 -35.16
CA TRP A 851 -25.11 27.97 -35.94
C TRP A 851 -26.18 27.22 -36.75
N SER A 852 -25.80 26.13 -37.43
CA SER A 852 -26.68 25.28 -38.23
C SER A 852 -27.82 24.69 -37.37
N ASN A 853 -27.51 24.22 -36.16
CA ASN A 853 -28.52 23.74 -35.22
C ASN A 853 -29.50 24.83 -34.76
N GLN A 854 -29.04 26.08 -34.61
CA GLN A 854 -29.90 27.20 -34.22
C GLN A 854 -30.99 27.47 -35.28
N TYR A 855 -30.65 27.31 -36.56
CA TYR A 855 -31.58 27.48 -37.68
C TYR A 855 -32.33 26.19 -38.04
N GLY A 856 -31.90 25.03 -37.52
CA GLY A 856 -32.55 23.74 -37.77
C GLY A 856 -32.35 23.22 -39.19
N LEU A 857 -31.17 23.45 -39.76
CA LEU A 857 -30.84 23.10 -41.15
C LEU A 857 -30.74 21.59 -41.35
N VAL A 858 -31.10 21.12 -42.54
CA VAL A 858 -31.15 19.69 -42.88
C VAL A 858 -30.23 19.31 -44.05
N GLU A 859 -29.79 20.25 -44.88
CA GLU A 859 -29.01 19.93 -46.09
C GLU A 859 -27.46 19.96 -45.89
N GLY A 860 -26.98 20.24 -44.67
CA GLY A 860 -25.55 20.24 -44.33
C GLY A 860 -24.80 21.51 -44.80
N SER A 861 -23.46 21.56 -44.69
CA SER A 861 -22.64 22.74 -45.04
C SER A 861 -22.71 23.16 -46.51
N ASP A 862 -22.83 22.18 -47.41
CA ASP A 862 -22.91 22.39 -48.85
C ASP A 862 -24.35 22.49 -49.38
N GLY A 863 -25.34 22.34 -48.50
CA GLY A 863 -26.76 22.44 -48.81
C GLY A 863 -27.28 23.87 -48.90
N ASP A 864 -28.51 24.05 -49.40
CA ASP A 864 -29.16 25.35 -49.65
C ASP A 864 -30.61 25.27 -49.12
N ASP A 865 -30.77 25.39 -47.79
CA ASP A 865 -32.02 25.10 -47.09
C ASP A 865 -33.16 26.07 -47.45
N ASP A 866 -32.84 27.31 -47.86
CA ASP A 866 -33.83 28.33 -48.24
C ASP A 866 -33.96 28.59 -49.75
N GLN A 867 -33.15 27.90 -50.56
CA GLN A 867 -33.16 27.87 -52.03
C GLN A 867 -32.78 29.22 -52.67
N ASP A 868 -31.85 29.95 -52.06
CA ASP A 868 -31.35 31.24 -52.55
C ASP A 868 -30.08 31.13 -53.44
N LEU A 869 -29.57 29.90 -53.62
CA LEU A 869 -28.36 29.51 -54.36
C LEU A 869 -27.04 29.73 -53.62
N LEU A 870 -27.06 30.09 -52.34
CA LEU A 870 -25.89 30.07 -51.46
C LEU A 870 -25.88 28.78 -50.64
N SER A 871 -24.69 28.26 -50.36
CA SER A 871 -24.62 27.15 -49.42
C SER A 871 -24.72 27.67 -47.99
N ASN A 872 -25.27 26.84 -47.10
CA ASN A 872 -25.41 27.15 -45.68
C ASN A 872 -24.07 27.59 -45.03
N LEU A 873 -22.94 26.99 -45.43
CA LEU A 873 -21.61 27.40 -44.96
C LEU A 873 -21.23 28.80 -45.44
N TYR A 874 -21.60 29.15 -46.66
CA TYR A 874 -21.37 30.47 -47.25
C TYR A 874 -22.19 31.53 -46.52
N GLU A 875 -23.44 31.22 -46.19
CA GLU A 875 -24.30 32.08 -45.39
C GLU A 875 -23.77 32.25 -43.96
N TYR A 876 -23.32 31.18 -43.30
CA TYR A 876 -22.65 31.29 -42.00
C TYR A 876 -21.41 32.20 -42.06
N GLY A 877 -20.61 32.02 -43.12
CA GLY A 877 -19.37 32.75 -43.35
C GLY A 877 -19.54 34.21 -43.77
N LEU A 878 -20.72 34.61 -44.26
CA LEU A 878 -21.02 35.97 -44.71
C LEU A 878 -22.15 36.66 -43.94
N GLY A 879 -22.80 35.97 -43.00
CA GLY A 879 -23.87 36.51 -42.18
C GLY A 879 -25.26 36.46 -42.83
N GLY A 880 -25.52 35.45 -43.65
CA GLY A 880 -26.85 35.13 -44.19
C GLY A 880 -27.81 34.52 -43.15
N ASP A 881 -29.09 34.45 -43.51
CA ASP A 881 -30.12 33.73 -42.74
C ASP A 881 -30.63 32.56 -43.60
N PRO A 882 -30.19 31.33 -43.33
CA PRO A 882 -30.40 30.13 -44.14
C PRO A 882 -31.84 29.60 -44.11
N THR A 883 -32.77 30.41 -43.60
CA THR A 883 -34.21 30.14 -43.57
C THR A 883 -35.00 31.22 -44.30
N ASN A 884 -34.33 32.22 -44.88
CA ASN A 884 -34.92 33.40 -45.46
C ASN A 884 -34.15 33.85 -46.72
N PRO A 885 -34.66 33.50 -47.92
CA PRO A 885 -33.92 33.69 -49.18
C PRO A 885 -33.75 35.16 -49.62
N LEU A 886 -34.23 36.10 -48.80
CA LEU A 886 -34.02 37.54 -48.99
C LEU A 886 -32.83 38.08 -48.18
N HIS A 887 -32.22 37.28 -47.31
CA HIS A 887 -31.16 37.71 -46.41
C HIS A 887 -29.85 36.96 -46.68
N GLN A 888 -29.24 37.28 -47.81
CA GLN A 888 -28.02 36.63 -48.34
C GLN A 888 -26.71 37.02 -47.64
N GLY A 889 -26.79 37.76 -46.53
CA GLY A 889 -25.64 38.30 -45.81
C GLY A 889 -24.82 39.33 -46.60
N HIS A 890 -23.51 39.38 -46.30
CA HIS A 890 -22.56 40.34 -46.87
C HIS A 890 -21.87 39.79 -48.12
N LEU A 891 -22.63 39.67 -49.21
CA LEU A 891 -22.10 39.18 -50.48
C LEU A 891 -20.86 39.97 -50.96
N PRO A 892 -19.86 39.29 -51.54
CA PRO A 892 -18.67 39.96 -52.04
C PRO A 892 -19.00 41.00 -53.12
N THR A 893 -18.29 42.12 -53.08
CA THR A 893 -18.38 43.16 -54.10
C THR A 893 -17.05 43.26 -54.85
N PHE A 894 -17.12 43.61 -56.12
CA PHE A 894 -15.93 43.86 -56.92
C PHE A 894 -16.08 45.15 -57.74
N GLY A 895 -14.98 45.87 -57.89
CA GLY A 895 -14.94 47.15 -58.59
C GLY A 895 -13.64 47.34 -59.37
N ASN A 896 -13.71 48.12 -60.44
CA ASN A 896 -12.53 48.57 -61.17
C ASN A 896 -11.85 49.70 -60.40
N GLU A 897 -10.55 49.57 -60.14
CA GLU A 897 -9.71 50.61 -59.56
C GLU A 897 -8.47 50.82 -60.45
N GLY A 898 -8.61 51.72 -61.43
CA GLY A 898 -7.57 52.00 -62.41
C GLY A 898 -7.33 50.82 -63.37
N VAL A 899 -6.18 50.15 -63.22
CA VAL A 899 -5.76 48.97 -64.00
C VAL A 899 -5.85 47.66 -63.20
N ASP A 900 -6.41 47.72 -61.99
CA ASP A 900 -6.57 46.59 -61.09
C ASP A 900 -8.07 46.39 -60.75
N PHE A 901 -8.40 45.21 -60.22
CA PHE A 901 -9.68 44.94 -59.57
C PHE A 901 -9.52 44.95 -58.06
N ASP A 902 -10.44 45.61 -57.37
CA ASP A 902 -10.61 45.44 -55.93
C ASP A 902 -11.78 44.47 -55.68
N TYR A 903 -11.52 43.38 -54.95
CA TYR A 903 -12.48 42.38 -54.53
C TYR A 903 -12.60 42.44 -53.00
N ILE A 904 -13.77 42.83 -52.52
CA ILE A 904 -14.06 43.06 -51.11
C ILE A 904 -15.03 41.99 -50.64
N HIS A 905 -14.66 41.24 -49.60
CA HIS A 905 -15.53 40.25 -48.97
C HIS A 905 -15.55 40.42 -47.46
N ALA A 906 -16.64 39.97 -46.84
CA ALA A 906 -16.72 39.86 -45.40
C ALA A 906 -15.90 38.66 -44.90
N VAL A 907 -15.50 38.74 -43.65
CA VAL A 907 -14.89 37.67 -42.84
C VAL A 907 -15.46 37.80 -41.43
N ARG A 908 -15.76 36.69 -40.76
CA ARG A 908 -16.20 36.74 -39.36
C ARG A 908 -15.12 37.40 -38.50
N SER A 909 -15.52 38.36 -37.66
CA SER A 909 -14.60 39.08 -36.76
C SER A 909 -14.10 38.19 -35.61
N ASP A 910 -14.81 37.11 -35.30
CA ASP A 910 -14.37 36.11 -34.32
C ASP A 910 -13.21 35.27 -34.90
N PRO A 911 -11.98 35.39 -34.36
CA PRO A 911 -10.83 34.60 -34.82
C PRO A 911 -11.00 33.09 -34.59
N ASN A 912 -11.95 32.68 -33.75
CA ASN A 912 -12.29 31.28 -33.48
C ASN A 912 -13.56 30.83 -34.24
N SER A 913 -13.97 31.55 -35.29
CA SER A 913 -15.14 31.21 -36.12
C SER A 913 -15.06 29.85 -36.82
N GLY A 914 -13.88 29.22 -36.83
CA GLY A 914 -13.64 27.92 -37.44
C GLY A 914 -13.59 27.96 -38.97
N LEU A 915 -13.43 29.14 -39.58
CA LEU A 915 -13.42 29.32 -41.04
C LEU A 915 -12.10 29.92 -41.55
N ASP A 916 -11.66 29.43 -42.69
CA ASP A 916 -10.58 30.00 -43.50
C ASP A 916 -11.17 30.70 -44.73
N TYR A 917 -10.65 31.90 -45.01
CA TYR A 917 -11.07 32.73 -46.13
C TYR A 917 -9.90 33.01 -47.06
N TYR A 918 -10.05 32.75 -48.35
CA TYR A 918 -9.06 33.13 -49.35
C TYR A 918 -9.64 33.22 -50.75
N LEU A 919 -8.95 33.96 -51.63
CA LEU A 919 -9.31 34.00 -53.04
C LEU A 919 -8.52 32.98 -53.84
N GLU A 920 -9.16 32.48 -54.89
CA GLU A 920 -8.50 31.75 -55.97
C GLU A 920 -8.75 32.43 -57.31
N LEU A 921 -7.73 32.41 -58.15
CA LEU A 921 -7.70 33.05 -59.46
C LEU A 921 -7.54 32.03 -60.58
N ASN A 922 -8.22 32.23 -61.70
CA ASN A 922 -8.07 31.44 -62.92
C ASN A 922 -8.32 32.31 -64.17
N GLU A 923 -7.60 32.08 -65.26
CA GLU A 923 -7.78 32.82 -66.52
C GLU A 923 -8.92 32.27 -67.40
N ASN A 924 -9.45 31.08 -67.07
CA ASN A 924 -10.56 30.46 -67.79
C ASN A 924 -11.44 29.60 -66.87
N LEU A 925 -12.66 29.27 -67.33
CA LEU A 925 -13.57 28.36 -66.63
C LEU A 925 -13.59 26.93 -67.19
N LEU A 926 -12.66 26.60 -68.10
CA LEU A 926 -12.61 25.31 -68.81
C LEU A 926 -11.63 24.30 -68.18
N SER A 927 -10.62 24.77 -67.44
CA SER A 927 -9.59 23.97 -66.78
C SER A 927 -9.57 24.20 -65.28
N ASN A 928 -9.35 23.16 -64.48
CA ASN A 928 -9.32 23.22 -63.01
C ASN A 928 -8.01 23.81 -62.42
N GLY A 929 -7.41 24.78 -63.10
CA GLY A 929 -6.13 25.41 -62.73
C GLY A 929 -6.30 26.64 -61.83
N TRP A 930 -7.11 26.55 -60.78
CA TRP A 930 -7.28 27.64 -59.82
C TRP A 930 -6.05 27.80 -58.92
N ILE A 931 -5.61 29.04 -58.71
CA ILE A 931 -4.40 29.34 -57.93
C ILE A 931 -4.78 30.19 -56.71
N ARG A 932 -4.43 29.72 -55.50
CA ARG A 932 -4.49 30.50 -54.25
C ARG A 932 -3.34 31.52 -54.20
N GLY A 933 -3.40 32.54 -55.05
CA GLY A 933 -2.38 33.59 -55.17
C GLY A 933 -2.65 34.54 -56.33
N GLY A 934 -1.79 35.56 -56.50
CA GLY A 934 -1.95 36.57 -57.56
C GLY A 934 -2.77 37.81 -57.17
N TYR A 935 -3.04 37.99 -55.88
CA TYR A 935 -3.70 39.16 -55.30
C TYR A 935 -2.94 39.66 -54.07
N SER A 936 -3.21 40.89 -53.65
CA SER A 936 -2.63 41.51 -52.45
C SER A 936 -3.73 42.05 -51.55
N VAL A 937 -3.69 41.77 -50.25
CA VAL A 937 -4.59 42.41 -49.29
C VAL A 937 -4.17 43.87 -49.11
N ILE A 938 -5.04 44.81 -49.47
CA ILE A 938 -4.76 46.26 -49.48
C ILE A 938 -5.47 47.00 -48.35
N GLY A 939 -6.38 46.34 -47.63
CA GLY A 939 -7.04 46.89 -46.46
C GLY A 939 -7.82 45.83 -45.70
N THR A 940 -7.78 45.93 -44.38
CA THR A 940 -8.69 45.24 -43.46
C THR A 940 -9.43 46.32 -42.68
N ASN A 941 -10.75 46.38 -42.83
CA ASN A 941 -11.59 47.26 -42.02
C ASN A 941 -12.15 46.43 -40.87
N VAL A 942 -11.63 46.67 -39.67
CA VAL A 942 -12.26 46.16 -38.45
C VAL A 942 -13.49 47.01 -38.18
N VAL A 943 -14.67 46.43 -38.37
CA VAL A 943 -15.93 47.10 -38.07
C VAL A 943 -16.35 46.60 -36.68
N ALA A 944 -16.81 47.48 -35.80
CA ALA A 944 -17.39 47.04 -34.53
C ALA A 944 -18.70 46.27 -34.82
N GLY A 945 -18.62 44.93 -34.91
CA GLY A 945 -19.72 44.03 -35.27
C GLY A 945 -19.22 42.59 -35.44
N ASP A 946 -20.09 41.72 -35.97
CA ASP A 946 -19.81 40.28 -36.13
C ASP A 946 -18.92 39.96 -37.36
N PHE A 947 -18.71 40.94 -38.24
CA PHE A 947 -17.95 40.80 -39.50
C PHE A 947 -16.98 41.97 -39.74
N ASP A 948 -15.77 41.62 -40.18
CA ASP A 948 -14.77 42.51 -40.74
C ASP A 948 -14.78 42.39 -42.28
N PHE A 949 -14.14 43.34 -42.96
CA PHE A 949 -14.05 43.32 -44.43
C PHE A 949 -12.61 43.33 -44.91
N VAL A 950 -12.30 42.42 -45.84
CA VAL A 950 -10.98 42.29 -46.48
C VAL A 950 -11.08 42.79 -47.91
N SER A 951 -10.27 43.81 -48.23
CA SER A 951 -10.11 44.32 -49.59
C SER A 951 -8.87 43.71 -50.23
N ASN A 952 -9.08 42.93 -51.29
CA ASN A 952 -8.02 42.31 -52.08
C ASN A 952 -7.87 43.04 -53.41
N ARG A 953 -6.64 43.35 -53.81
CA ARG A 953 -6.32 43.91 -55.12
C ARG A 953 -5.73 42.86 -56.04
N ILE A 954 -6.29 42.76 -57.24
CA ILE A 954 -5.91 41.82 -58.29
C ILE A 954 -5.45 42.59 -59.52
N ALA A 955 -4.21 42.36 -59.97
CA ALA A 955 -3.67 43.04 -61.14
C ALA A 955 -4.30 42.50 -62.43
N THR A 956 -4.78 43.39 -63.31
CA THR A 956 -5.36 42.99 -64.62
C THR A 956 -4.41 43.24 -65.78
N VAL A 957 -3.20 43.72 -65.49
CA VAL A 957 -2.22 44.07 -66.50
C VAL A 957 -1.74 42.80 -67.23
N GLY A 958 -2.09 42.70 -68.50
CA GLY A 958 -1.65 41.59 -69.36
C GLY A 958 -2.58 40.37 -69.37
N THR A 959 -3.67 40.38 -68.60
CA THR A 959 -4.69 39.33 -68.62
C THR A 959 -5.86 39.74 -69.52
N THR A 960 -6.35 38.80 -70.34
CA THR A 960 -7.52 39.08 -71.22
C THR A 960 -8.84 38.71 -70.55
N ASN A 961 -8.80 37.67 -69.70
CA ASN A 961 -9.90 37.21 -68.86
C ASN A 961 -9.32 36.86 -67.48
N GLN A 962 -10.06 37.15 -66.41
CA GLN A 962 -9.71 36.77 -65.04
C GLN A 962 -10.99 36.39 -64.30
N PHE A 963 -11.00 35.20 -63.71
CA PHE A 963 -12.06 34.69 -62.84
C PHE A 963 -11.53 34.66 -61.41
N ILE A 964 -12.42 34.97 -60.47
CA ILE A 964 -12.13 35.09 -59.05
C ILE A 964 -13.22 34.30 -58.34
N ARG A 965 -12.84 33.45 -57.38
CA ARG A 965 -13.77 32.87 -56.41
C ARG A 965 -13.24 33.08 -55.01
N LEU A 966 -14.14 33.43 -54.10
CA LEU A 966 -13.89 33.39 -52.67
C LEU A 966 -14.13 31.96 -52.20
N ILE A 967 -13.14 31.38 -51.54
CA ILE A 967 -13.26 30.14 -50.81
C ILE A 967 -13.49 30.48 -49.34
N ILE A 968 -14.55 29.89 -48.80
CA ILE A 968 -14.85 29.84 -47.38
C ILE A 968 -14.90 28.34 -47.07
N GLU A 969 -14.01 27.86 -46.22
CA GLU A 969 -13.94 26.46 -45.82
C GLU A 969 -13.78 26.36 -44.30
N GLU A 970 -14.29 25.29 -43.69
CA GLU A 970 -14.01 25.03 -42.27
C GLU A 970 -12.52 24.73 -42.09
N ASN A 971 -11.90 25.31 -41.07
CA ASN A 971 -10.51 25.05 -40.72
C ASN A 971 -10.33 23.54 -40.55
N SER A 972 -9.37 22.95 -41.28
CA SER A 972 -8.97 21.59 -41.03
C SER A 972 -8.30 21.53 -39.65
N ILE A 973 -9.09 21.32 -38.61
CA ILE A 973 -8.60 20.65 -37.41
C ILE A 973 -8.09 19.31 -37.94
N ALA A 974 -6.82 18.99 -37.71
CA ALA A 974 -6.24 17.73 -38.17
C ALA A 974 -7.18 16.59 -37.79
N GLN A 975 -7.83 15.98 -38.79
CA GLN A 975 -8.61 14.76 -38.65
C GLN A 975 -7.69 13.63 -38.19
#